data_AF-A0A7X5RMF6-F1
#
_entry.id   AF-A0A7X5RMF6-F1
#
_cell.length_a   1.000
_cell.length_b   1.000
_cell.length_c   1.000
_cell.angle_alpha   90.00
_cell.angle_beta   90.00
_cell.angle_gamma   90.00
#
_symmetry.space_group_name_H-M   'P 1'
#
loop_
_entity.id
_entity.type
_entity.pdbx_description
1 polymer ?
#
loop_
_entity_poly.entity_id
_entity_poly.type
_entity_poly.pdbx_seq_one_letter_code
_entity_poly.pdbx_strand_id
1 'polypeptide(L)'
;MRKLILSSSVALALGLTGCGGSDDTLADIEAETEVQTPFSRVVFDPASGDLNIPNDLLMLPGDDGFFDYTLNIPVDDATDFADPQNALNVLDGWSTQHPFAINVETPVGVSLDESSIASGVLLFEATLGLDQSDADCAQVTTPSAGCKLGDQLTYGVDYVLSLADDDTINVVPLKPLKSGQGYMLVMTTGLKDSTGKSVQGSTTWDLTRQDINTLPLSSEDQLSLQGLVNSLVNPVIGAGYERDEITYVSAFTTQSVGVSLNTIKKVMVSDFATLAAQQDPSAAAALPVITVGDVDSAPTAMEALELVTEDVVAGAVQQGIAMLPEGSEQTIAFIESTDFSSLESCSGLAATASGQMSAQWGALNEFAVGVSGAILAQAGPFCAAKRYEGNISLPYFLGTPTAENPTAPVDEFWQAACDSGIVLASTSQEVLGAATPGPNHEMCSALGLADLRVNGEKLDSARNITKFNPYPQPNGGNMGNETLDVQVTIPDPAIAAALGVSLTMPENGWPVAMLAHGIGSKKEDMLAITATLSLAGIATFAIDQPLHGSRGYDLTGDGVDEINATLVSPTHYMNLASLPTARDNLRQSVSDLLGLRLGLNAVVDATASQSVKIDTSKVSLMGVSLGAITGGNFASVANTSMGGDLAALDSMFAVQQVSLESPGGGMATFLLESPSFGPLIKGLLLSQASDEFVALLNQLYGTSDVTEQQLVAAVSTFMESLTAEQAASVNAVFSEFAFAAQTMMDSGDPTNYAQALGASTPVHMMTVVGDGGETNLPDQVIPVSTALPLSGQLPLAQLIGLEQVTTTKAGTDPVSGLVLFNSGAHASSLSPASSVAVTTEMQKEVAGYIASGGTAIQISDETVVAN
;
A
#
# COMPACT_ATOMS: atom_id res chain seq x y z
N MET A 1 1.61 -36.60 23.24
CA MET A 1 2.14 -37.27 24.46
C MET A 1 3.49 -37.91 24.16
N ARG A 2 4.43 -37.80 25.10
CA ARG A 2 5.85 -38.22 25.04
C ARG A 2 6.10 -39.71 24.71
N LYS A 3 7.24 -39.92 24.01
CA LYS A 3 8.26 -40.98 24.11
C LYS A 3 8.13 -42.30 23.31
N LEU A 4 9.20 -42.54 22.53
CA LEU A 4 10.02 -43.77 22.39
C LEU A 4 9.29 -45.07 22.05
N ILE A 5 9.67 -45.70 20.92
CA ILE A 5 10.32 -47.03 20.86
C ILE A 5 11.00 -47.16 19.48
N LEU A 6 12.32 -47.02 19.48
CA LEU A 6 13.22 -47.66 18.51
C LEU A 6 13.60 -49.04 19.07
N SER A 7 13.97 -49.94 18.15
CA SER A 7 14.72 -51.19 18.36
C SER A 7 13.96 -52.46 18.76
N SER A 8 13.57 -53.24 17.74
CA SER A 8 13.35 -54.69 17.83
C SER A 8 13.66 -55.36 16.49
N SER A 9 14.91 -55.22 16.02
CA SER A 9 15.40 -55.91 14.82
C SER A 9 16.85 -56.39 15.00
N VAL A 10 17.14 -57.05 16.13
CA VAL A 10 18.38 -57.83 16.32
C VAL A 10 17.98 -59.27 16.63
N ALA A 11 17.60 -60.01 15.61
CA ALA A 11 17.53 -61.48 15.63
C ALA A 11 17.20 -61.99 14.23
N LEU A 12 18.20 -62.09 13.34
CA LEU A 12 18.27 -63.07 12.23
C LEU A 12 19.50 -62.80 11.35
N ALA A 13 20.69 -63.18 11.83
CA ALA A 13 21.86 -63.51 10.99
C ALA A 13 22.95 -64.26 11.78
N LEU A 14 22.57 -65.30 12.54
CA LEU A 14 23.50 -66.33 12.99
C LEU A 14 23.14 -67.62 12.27
N GLY A 15 23.75 -67.84 11.10
CA GLY A 15 23.61 -69.09 10.38
C GLY A 15 23.91 -68.99 8.91
N LEU A 16 25.18 -68.78 8.55
CA LEU A 16 25.79 -69.24 7.29
C LEU A 16 27.32 -69.18 7.43
N THR A 17 27.88 -70.19 8.09
CA THR A 17 29.29 -70.56 7.93
C THR A 17 29.42 -71.45 6.69
N GLY A 18 30.14 -71.02 5.65
CA GLY A 18 30.46 -71.94 4.54
C GLY A 18 30.88 -71.36 3.17
N CYS A 19 31.94 -70.55 3.11
CA CYS A 19 32.94 -70.40 2.02
C CYS A 19 33.76 -69.16 2.41
N GLY A 20 35.08 -69.14 2.60
CA GLY A 20 36.13 -69.89 1.95
C GLY A 20 37.07 -68.92 1.22
N GLY A 21 37.80 -68.07 1.96
CA GLY A 21 39.06 -67.45 1.52
C GLY A 21 39.07 -65.96 1.16
N SER A 22 39.24 -65.08 2.15
CA SER A 22 40.16 -63.91 2.11
C SER A 22 40.48 -63.51 3.55
N ASP A 23 41.73 -63.11 3.80
CA ASP A 23 42.27 -62.73 5.12
C ASP A 23 41.89 -61.28 5.50
N ASP A 24 40.62 -60.90 5.35
CA ASP A 24 40.16 -59.56 5.73
C ASP A 24 39.61 -59.62 7.16
N THR A 25 40.24 -58.90 8.09
CA THR A 25 39.72 -58.81 9.46
C THR A 25 38.52 -57.88 9.52
N LEU A 26 37.67 -57.99 10.55
CA LEU A 26 36.56 -57.04 10.75
C LEU A 26 37.06 -55.58 10.83
N ALA A 27 38.30 -55.38 11.29
CA ALA A 27 38.97 -54.08 11.32
C ALA A 27 39.41 -53.59 9.94
N ASP A 28 39.69 -54.49 9.00
CA ASP A 28 40.00 -54.15 7.59
C ASP A 28 38.70 -53.80 6.84
N ILE A 29 37.59 -54.48 7.13
CA ILE A 29 36.26 -54.14 6.59
C ILE A 29 35.79 -52.78 7.12
N GLU A 30 35.97 -52.49 8.42
CA GLU A 30 35.64 -51.17 9.00
C GLU A 30 36.56 -50.04 8.50
N ALA A 31 37.80 -50.34 8.12
CA ALA A 31 38.75 -49.37 7.56
C ALA A 31 38.55 -49.11 6.06
N GLU A 32 37.98 -50.07 5.31
CA GLU A 32 37.66 -49.93 3.88
C GLU A 32 36.20 -49.57 3.58
N THR A 33 35.28 -49.69 4.56
CA THR A 33 33.95 -49.08 4.43
C THR A 33 34.06 -47.57 4.60
N GLU A 34 34.06 -46.85 3.47
CA GLU A 34 33.75 -45.42 3.47
C GLU A 34 32.44 -45.20 4.24
N VAL A 35 32.51 -44.52 5.38
CA VAL A 35 31.31 -44.07 6.09
C VAL A 35 30.63 -43.06 5.16
N GLN A 36 29.64 -43.52 4.41
CA GLN A 36 28.78 -42.68 3.59
C GLN A 36 28.01 -41.75 4.52
N THR A 37 28.57 -40.56 4.78
CA THR A 37 27.87 -39.53 5.53
C THR A 37 26.73 -38.99 4.68
N PRO A 38 25.53 -38.77 5.23
CA PRO A 38 24.38 -38.30 4.45
C PRO A 38 24.70 -36.97 3.74
N PHE A 39 24.00 -36.71 2.62
CA PHE A 39 24.08 -35.42 1.93
C PHE A 39 23.05 -34.46 2.51
N SER A 40 23.38 -33.18 2.57
CA SER A 40 22.38 -32.12 2.70
C SER A 40 21.52 -32.06 1.44
N ARG A 41 20.19 -31.90 1.59
CA ARG A 41 19.25 -31.97 0.46
C ARG A 41 18.23 -30.83 0.51
N VAL A 42 18.01 -30.16 -0.62
CA VAL A 42 16.93 -29.16 -0.72
C VAL A 42 15.56 -29.80 -0.45
N VAL A 43 14.68 -29.08 0.25
CA VAL A 43 13.30 -29.51 0.47
C VAL A 43 12.52 -29.48 -0.84
N PHE A 44 11.99 -30.64 -1.26
CA PHE A 44 11.09 -30.79 -2.40
C PHE A 44 10.36 -32.14 -2.30
N ASP A 45 9.15 -32.12 -1.75
CA ASP A 45 8.22 -33.25 -1.76
C ASP A 45 6.78 -32.75 -2.00
N PRO A 46 6.41 -32.47 -3.27
CA PRO A 46 5.07 -31.97 -3.60
C PRO A 46 3.93 -32.87 -3.10
N ALA A 47 4.16 -34.17 -2.96
CA ALA A 47 3.14 -35.11 -2.51
C ALA A 47 2.79 -34.96 -1.02
N SER A 48 3.74 -34.46 -0.22
CA SER A 48 3.58 -34.18 1.21
C SER A 48 3.26 -32.70 1.48
N GLY A 49 3.25 -31.85 0.45
CA GLY A 49 3.10 -30.40 0.57
C GLY A 49 4.39 -29.66 0.94
N ASP A 50 5.52 -30.38 1.05
CA ASP A 50 6.80 -29.79 1.47
C ASP A 50 7.50 -29.13 0.28
N LEU A 51 7.26 -27.83 0.10
CA LEU A 51 7.82 -27.02 -0.97
C LEU A 51 8.43 -25.73 -0.40
N ASN A 52 9.58 -25.35 -0.95
CA ASN A 52 10.09 -24.00 -0.77
C ASN A 52 9.20 -23.01 -1.52
N ILE A 53 8.71 -21.98 -0.84
CA ILE A 53 7.94 -20.87 -1.43
C ILE A 53 8.84 -19.66 -1.67
N PRO A 54 8.62 -18.87 -2.74
CA PRO A 54 7.53 -18.96 -3.72
C PRO A 54 7.70 -20.12 -4.72
N ASN A 55 6.58 -20.71 -5.14
CA ASN A 55 6.55 -21.84 -6.08
C ASN A 55 5.21 -21.98 -6.81
N ASP A 56 5.21 -21.87 -8.14
CA ASP A 56 3.99 -21.96 -8.96
C ASP A 56 3.46 -23.40 -9.14
N LEU A 57 4.10 -24.41 -8.55
CA LEU A 57 3.41 -25.70 -8.32
C LEU A 57 2.14 -25.50 -7.49
N LEU A 58 2.15 -24.51 -6.60
CA LEU A 58 0.99 -24.09 -5.82
C LEU A 58 0.03 -23.20 -6.61
N MET A 59 0.17 -23.06 -7.93
CA MET A 59 -0.85 -22.46 -8.81
C MET A 59 -1.55 -23.50 -9.68
N LEU A 60 -1.10 -24.75 -9.66
CA LEU A 60 -1.70 -25.76 -10.51
C LEU A 60 -3.14 -26.08 -10.04
N PRO A 61 -4.05 -26.38 -10.98
CA PRO A 61 -5.40 -26.80 -10.63
C PRO A 61 -5.36 -28.02 -9.71
N GLY A 62 -6.27 -28.02 -8.73
CA GLY A 62 -6.49 -29.17 -7.85
C GLY A 62 -7.27 -30.30 -8.56
N ASP A 63 -7.70 -31.28 -7.76
CA ASP A 63 -8.45 -32.46 -8.25
C ASP A 63 -9.81 -32.10 -8.90
N ASP A 64 -10.35 -30.92 -8.61
CA ASP A 64 -11.60 -30.41 -9.21
C ASP A 64 -11.41 -29.83 -10.62
N GLY A 65 -10.15 -29.62 -11.03
CA GLY A 65 -9.78 -29.05 -12.32
C GLY A 65 -10.11 -27.57 -12.48
N PHE A 66 -10.54 -26.86 -11.42
CA PHE A 66 -10.81 -25.42 -11.50
C PHE A 66 -9.49 -24.64 -11.54
N PHE A 67 -9.43 -23.64 -12.43
CA PHE A 67 -8.26 -22.80 -12.58
C PHE A 67 -8.64 -21.42 -13.10
N ASP A 68 -8.43 -20.40 -12.27
CA ASP A 68 -8.66 -18.98 -12.55
C ASP A 68 -7.37 -18.14 -12.55
N TYR A 69 -6.21 -18.82 -12.47
CA TYR A 69 -4.85 -18.26 -12.40
C TYR A 69 -4.44 -17.73 -11.01
N THR A 70 -5.12 -18.12 -9.93
CA THR A 70 -4.66 -17.80 -8.57
C THR A 70 -3.80 -18.89 -7.96
N LEU A 71 -3.19 -18.56 -6.80
CA LEU A 71 -2.60 -19.53 -5.89
C LEU A 71 -3.67 -20.50 -5.37
N ASN A 72 -3.23 -21.74 -5.13
CA ASN A 72 -3.99 -22.89 -4.72
C ASN A 72 -3.21 -23.66 -3.63
N ILE A 73 -2.85 -22.93 -2.57
CA ILE A 73 -2.15 -23.43 -1.40
C ILE A 73 -3.13 -24.30 -0.59
N PRO A 74 -2.78 -25.55 -0.26
CA PRO A 74 -3.59 -26.38 0.62
C PRO A 74 -3.74 -25.75 2.01
N VAL A 75 -4.98 -25.58 2.45
CA VAL A 75 -5.32 -25.01 3.77
C VAL A 75 -6.39 -25.83 4.46
N ASP A 76 -6.44 -25.77 5.78
CA ASP A 76 -7.40 -26.53 6.58
C ASP A 76 -8.85 -26.04 6.40
N ASP A 77 -9.03 -24.71 6.28
CA ASP A 77 -10.32 -24.07 6.03
C ASP A 77 -10.19 -22.99 4.93
N ALA A 78 -10.67 -23.31 3.72
CA ALA A 78 -10.64 -22.40 2.58
C ALA A 78 -11.60 -21.20 2.70
N THR A 79 -12.42 -21.15 3.75
CA THR A 79 -13.36 -20.03 4.01
C THR A 79 -12.85 -19.03 5.04
N ASP A 80 -11.76 -19.36 5.76
CA ASP A 80 -11.15 -18.50 6.76
C ASP A 80 -10.09 -17.59 6.13
N PHE A 81 -10.45 -16.34 5.83
CA PHE A 81 -9.50 -15.35 5.29
C PHE A 81 -8.67 -14.64 6.36
N ALA A 82 -8.87 -14.95 7.65
CA ALA A 82 -7.97 -14.52 8.72
C ALA A 82 -6.72 -15.41 8.78
N ASP A 83 -6.77 -16.64 8.23
CA ASP A 83 -5.57 -17.44 7.95
C ASP A 83 -4.76 -16.79 6.83
N PRO A 84 -3.53 -16.30 7.11
CA PRO A 84 -2.71 -15.64 6.11
C PRO A 84 -2.36 -16.54 4.92
N GLN A 85 -2.30 -17.87 5.08
CA GLN A 85 -2.04 -18.78 3.97
C GLN A 85 -3.25 -18.88 3.03
N ASN A 86 -4.45 -19.00 3.57
CA ASN A 86 -5.67 -19.02 2.75
C ASN A 86 -5.89 -17.66 2.07
N ALA A 87 -5.58 -16.55 2.74
CA ALA A 87 -5.66 -15.22 2.13
C ALA A 87 -4.84 -15.10 0.84
N LEU A 88 -3.70 -15.78 0.72
CA LEU A 88 -2.89 -15.77 -0.49
C LEU A 88 -3.58 -16.44 -1.70
N ASN A 89 -4.53 -17.35 -1.49
CA ASN A 89 -5.21 -18.07 -2.57
C ASN A 89 -6.08 -17.19 -3.48
N VAL A 90 -6.29 -15.92 -3.13
CA VAL A 90 -6.98 -14.94 -4.01
C VAL A 90 -6.01 -14.17 -4.92
N LEU A 91 -4.70 -14.43 -4.83
CA LEU A 91 -3.67 -13.74 -5.60
C LEU A 91 -3.27 -14.49 -6.86
N ASP A 92 -2.95 -13.73 -7.91
CA ASP A 92 -2.45 -14.25 -9.18
C ASP A 92 -0.91 -14.30 -9.27
N GLY A 93 -0.24 -14.31 -8.11
CA GLY A 93 1.21 -14.43 -8.01
C GLY A 93 1.75 -14.17 -6.61
N TRP A 94 3.06 -14.28 -6.48
CA TRP A 94 3.84 -14.06 -5.27
C TRP A 94 4.33 -12.61 -5.13
N SER A 95 4.97 -12.31 -4.00
CA SER A 95 5.46 -10.97 -3.70
C SER A 95 6.49 -10.48 -4.73
N THR A 96 6.46 -9.19 -5.03
CA THR A 96 7.47 -8.54 -5.86
C THR A 96 8.68 -8.08 -5.05
N GLN A 97 8.59 -7.99 -3.72
CA GLN A 97 9.60 -7.30 -2.91
C GLN A 97 9.93 -7.96 -1.57
N HIS A 98 9.06 -8.83 -1.05
CA HIS A 98 9.29 -9.44 0.25
C HIS A 98 10.37 -10.53 0.16
N PRO A 99 11.29 -10.63 1.14
CA PRO A 99 12.24 -11.73 1.23
C PRO A 99 11.55 -13.10 1.30
N PHE A 100 12.23 -14.13 0.84
CA PHE A 100 11.75 -15.51 0.98
C PHE A 100 12.89 -16.44 1.38
N ALA A 101 12.55 -17.60 1.93
CA ALA A 101 13.49 -18.56 2.46
C ALA A 101 13.57 -19.82 1.59
N ILE A 102 14.75 -20.42 1.54
CA ILE A 102 15.02 -21.73 0.93
C ILE A 102 15.52 -22.65 2.03
N ASN A 103 14.72 -23.66 2.35
CA ASN A 103 15.02 -24.68 3.34
C ASN A 103 15.79 -25.85 2.71
N VAL A 104 16.84 -26.27 3.41
CA VAL A 104 17.66 -27.45 3.09
C VAL A 104 17.61 -28.38 4.31
N GLU A 105 17.43 -29.67 4.11
CA GLU A 105 17.63 -30.66 5.17
C GLU A 105 19.12 -30.96 5.31
N THR A 106 19.72 -30.63 6.46
CA THR A 106 21.13 -30.92 6.75
C THR A 106 21.29 -32.11 7.71
N PRO A 107 22.36 -32.92 7.57
CA PRO A 107 22.70 -33.92 8.57
C PRO A 107 23.02 -33.29 9.93
N VAL A 108 22.79 -34.01 11.03
CA VAL A 108 23.08 -33.51 12.39
C VAL A 108 24.53 -33.05 12.51
N GLY A 109 24.73 -31.78 12.93
CA GLY A 109 26.04 -31.17 13.12
C GLY A 109 26.71 -30.69 11.82
N VAL A 110 25.97 -30.67 10.72
CA VAL A 110 26.34 -30.06 9.44
C VAL A 110 25.50 -28.80 9.25
N SER A 111 26.08 -27.80 8.60
CA SER A 111 25.44 -26.53 8.26
C SER A 111 25.74 -26.19 6.81
N LEU A 112 25.08 -25.19 6.25
CA LEU A 112 25.42 -24.64 4.93
C LEU A 112 26.73 -23.84 4.98
N ASP A 113 27.52 -23.90 3.91
CA ASP A 113 28.70 -23.05 3.73
C ASP A 113 28.27 -21.72 3.10
N GLU A 114 28.18 -20.69 3.94
CA GLU A 114 27.80 -19.32 3.55
C GLU A 114 28.64 -18.78 2.37
N SER A 115 29.91 -19.17 2.25
CA SER A 115 30.78 -18.68 1.16
C SER A 115 30.40 -19.25 -0.21
N SER A 116 29.59 -20.30 -0.24
CA SER A 116 29.17 -21.00 -1.47
C SER A 116 27.77 -20.60 -1.96
N ILE A 117 26.98 -19.87 -1.16
CA ILE A 117 25.56 -19.58 -1.49
C ILE A 117 25.43 -18.77 -2.77
N ALA A 118 26.31 -17.77 -2.98
CA ALA A 118 26.25 -16.90 -4.16
C ALA A 118 26.66 -17.62 -5.45
N SER A 119 27.47 -18.68 -5.38
CA SER A 119 27.77 -19.53 -6.56
C SER A 119 26.76 -20.66 -6.73
N GLY A 120 26.03 -21.01 -5.67
CA GLY A 120 25.11 -22.13 -5.64
C GLY A 120 23.65 -21.78 -5.91
N VAL A 121 23.22 -20.55 -5.62
CA VAL A 121 21.82 -20.11 -5.70
C VAL A 121 21.70 -18.91 -6.65
N LEU A 122 20.98 -19.11 -7.74
CA LEU A 122 20.88 -18.18 -8.86
C LEU A 122 19.42 -17.86 -9.13
N LEU A 123 19.13 -16.62 -9.52
CA LEU A 123 17.79 -16.18 -9.87
C LEU A 123 17.77 -15.65 -11.31
N PHE A 124 16.82 -16.10 -12.10
CA PHE A 124 16.65 -15.72 -13.50
C PHE A 124 15.24 -15.19 -13.73
N GLU A 125 15.10 -14.21 -14.61
CA GLU A 125 13.81 -13.95 -15.25
C GLU A 125 13.43 -15.17 -16.10
N ALA A 126 12.15 -15.42 -16.28
CA ALA A 126 11.65 -16.52 -17.08
C ALA A 126 10.31 -16.17 -17.74
N THR A 127 10.12 -16.65 -18.97
CA THR A 127 8.80 -16.70 -19.60
C THR A 127 8.22 -18.07 -19.29
N LEU A 128 7.06 -18.10 -18.64
CA LEU A 128 6.35 -19.32 -18.26
C LEU A 128 5.21 -19.62 -19.24
N GLY A 129 4.56 -20.76 -19.09
CA GLY A 129 3.42 -21.12 -19.93
C GLY A 129 2.25 -20.14 -19.80
N LEU A 130 1.39 -20.11 -20.82
CA LEU A 130 0.26 -19.19 -20.97
C LEU A 130 0.62 -17.70 -21.08
N ASP A 131 1.91 -17.35 -21.13
CA ASP A 131 2.34 -15.97 -21.35
C ASP A 131 1.98 -15.51 -22.76
N GLN A 132 0.98 -14.64 -22.84
CA GLN A 132 0.44 -14.13 -24.11
C GLN A 132 1.39 -13.16 -24.83
N SER A 133 2.45 -12.68 -24.16
CA SER A 133 3.45 -11.81 -24.76
C SER A 133 4.44 -12.57 -25.66
N ASP A 134 4.54 -13.89 -25.50
CA ASP A 134 5.41 -14.76 -26.30
C ASP A 134 4.61 -15.84 -27.02
N ALA A 135 4.69 -15.88 -28.35
CA ALA A 135 3.86 -16.77 -29.16
C ALA A 135 4.13 -18.26 -28.93
N ASP A 136 5.36 -18.65 -28.56
CA ASP A 136 5.70 -20.05 -28.29
C ASP A 136 5.18 -20.45 -26.91
N CYS A 137 5.37 -19.58 -25.92
CA CYS A 137 4.97 -19.84 -24.54
C CYS A 137 3.46 -19.73 -24.31
N ALA A 138 2.76 -18.91 -25.09
CA ALA A 138 1.31 -18.83 -25.12
C ALA A 138 0.64 -20.16 -25.48
N GLN A 139 1.33 -21.06 -26.21
CA GLN A 139 0.82 -22.38 -26.58
C GLN A 139 1.07 -23.44 -25.49
N VAL A 140 1.92 -23.15 -24.51
CA VAL A 140 2.17 -24.04 -23.38
C VAL A 140 1.02 -23.87 -22.39
N THR A 141 0.17 -24.89 -22.31
CA THR A 141 -1.08 -24.84 -21.54
C THR A 141 -0.89 -24.94 -20.03
N THR A 142 0.28 -25.36 -19.58
CA THR A 142 0.62 -25.45 -18.15
C THR A 142 1.21 -24.11 -17.69
N PRO A 143 0.55 -23.37 -16.78
CA PRO A 143 0.95 -22.00 -16.39
C PRO A 143 2.39 -21.91 -15.86
N SER A 144 2.77 -22.84 -14.99
CA SER A 144 4.07 -22.86 -14.31
C SER A 144 5.18 -23.55 -15.10
N ALA A 145 4.91 -23.99 -16.32
CA ALA A 145 5.91 -24.66 -17.14
C ALA A 145 6.99 -23.69 -17.60
N GLY A 146 8.25 -24.10 -17.45
CA GLY A 146 9.40 -23.32 -17.87
C GLY A 146 9.50 -23.29 -19.38
N CYS A 147 9.07 -22.20 -20.01
CA CYS A 147 9.11 -22.10 -21.47
C CYS A 147 10.46 -21.56 -21.94
N LYS A 148 10.88 -20.40 -21.44
CA LYS A 148 12.15 -19.74 -21.80
C LYS A 148 12.83 -19.16 -20.56
N LEU A 149 14.15 -19.32 -20.48
CA LEU A 149 14.98 -18.65 -19.48
C LEU A 149 15.37 -17.27 -20.01
N GLY A 150 15.20 -16.25 -19.19
CA GLY A 150 15.57 -14.87 -19.47
C GLY A 150 16.91 -14.50 -18.84
N ASP A 151 17.06 -13.21 -18.54
CA ASP A 151 18.29 -12.66 -17.97
C ASP A 151 18.50 -13.14 -16.53
N GLN A 152 19.77 -13.41 -16.18
CA GLN A 152 20.15 -13.70 -14.80
C GLN A 152 20.17 -12.40 -13.99
N LEU A 153 19.53 -12.42 -12.82
CA LEU A 153 19.61 -11.32 -11.86
C LEU A 153 21.01 -11.29 -11.23
N THR A 154 21.48 -10.08 -10.93
CA THR A 154 22.84 -9.85 -10.45
C THR A 154 22.90 -9.86 -8.92
N TYR A 155 23.60 -10.85 -8.35
CA TYR A 155 23.88 -10.91 -6.92
C TYR A 155 24.61 -9.64 -6.42
N GLY A 156 24.17 -9.09 -5.29
CA GLY A 156 24.69 -7.84 -4.72
C GLY A 156 24.16 -6.56 -5.38
N VAL A 157 23.32 -6.68 -6.40
CA VAL A 157 22.70 -5.54 -7.11
C VAL A 157 21.19 -5.66 -7.14
N ASP A 158 20.66 -6.83 -7.52
CA ASP A 158 19.22 -7.09 -7.62
C ASP A 158 18.71 -7.86 -6.41
N TYR A 159 19.55 -8.71 -5.80
CA TYR A 159 19.25 -9.44 -4.57
C TYR A 159 20.53 -9.77 -3.79
N VAL A 160 20.39 -10.07 -2.50
CA VAL A 160 21.45 -10.64 -1.64
C VAL A 160 20.96 -11.93 -1.00
N LEU A 161 21.92 -12.73 -0.53
CA LEU A 161 21.69 -14.00 0.14
C LEU A 161 22.35 -13.97 1.52
N SER A 162 21.72 -14.58 2.50
CA SER A 162 22.30 -14.83 3.82
C SER A 162 21.78 -16.14 4.39
N LEU A 163 22.48 -16.69 5.38
CA LEU A 163 21.96 -17.80 6.17
C LEU A 163 21.09 -17.26 7.30
N ALA A 164 19.87 -17.78 7.44
CA ALA A 164 19.01 -17.49 8.59
C ALA A 164 19.47 -18.28 9.82
N ASP A 165 19.90 -19.52 9.59
CA ASP A 165 20.40 -20.48 10.56
C ASP A 165 21.30 -21.52 9.84
N ASP A 166 21.48 -22.72 10.42
CA ASP A 166 22.39 -23.73 9.89
C ASP A 166 21.95 -24.29 8.53
N ASP A 167 20.66 -24.19 8.16
CA ASP A 167 20.10 -24.92 7.02
C ASP A 167 19.08 -24.14 6.16
N THR A 168 18.84 -22.88 6.50
CA THR A 168 17.93 -21.98 5.78
C THR A 168 18.66 -20.81 5.12
N ILE A 169 18.41 -20.60 3.81
CA ILE A 169 18.96 -19.48 3.03
C ILE A 169 17.87 -18.42 2.85
N ASN A 170 18.14 -17.19 3.23
CA ASN A 170 17.30 -16.04 2.91
C ASN A 170 17.67 -15.45 1.56
N VAL A 171 16.67 -15.19 0.73
CA VAL A 171 16.77 -14.42 -0.51
C VAL A 171 16.11 -13.06 -0.29
N VAL A 172 16.89 -11.99 -0.37
CA VAL A 172 16.42 -10.63 -0.09
C VAL A 172 16.53 -9.79 -1.36
N PRO A 173 15.41 -9.41 -2.01
CA PRO A 173 15.41 -8.47 -3.12
C PRO A 173 15.98 -7.11 -2.68
N LEU A 174 16.84 -6.52 -3.52
CA LEU A 174 17.35 -5.15 -3.37
C LEU A 174 16.61 -4.16 -4.29
N LYS A 175 15.82 -4.69 -5.23
CA LYS A 175 14.89 -3.97 -6.09
C LYS A 175 13.60 -4.78 -6.17
N PRO A 176 12.45 -4.11 -6.37
CA PRO A 176 11.22 -4.83 -6.68
C PRO A 176 11.41 -5.65 -7.96
N LEU A 177 11.04 -6.92 -7.91
CA LEU A 177 10.90 -7.78 -9.07
C LEU A 177 9.82 -7.19 -9.99
N LYS A 178 9.93 -7.46 -11.30
CA LYS A 178 8.94 -7.02 -12.28
C LYS A 178 7.59 -7.63 -11.94
N SER A 179 6.52 -6.85 -12.10
CA SER A 179 5.16 -7.32 -11.88
C SER A 179 4.69 -8.25 -13.01
N GLY A 180 3.89 -9.27 -12.67
CA GLY A 180 3.31 -10.22 -13.63
C GLY A 180 4.34 -11.09 -14.36
N GLN A 181 5.57 -11.15 -13.84
CA GLN A 181 6.73 -11.75 -14.48
C GLN A 181 7.05 -13.10 -13.84
N GLY A 182 7.38 -14.08 -14.67
CA GLY A 182 7.93 -15.35 -14.22
C GLY A 182 9.42 -15.25 -13.85
N TYR A 183 9.83 -16.01 -12.85
CA TYR A 183 11.19 -16.16 -12.39
C TYR A 183 11.53 -17.62 -12.18
N MET A 184 12.81 -17.99 -12.33
CA MET A 184 13.34 -19.29 -11.95
C MET A 184 14.46 -19.14 -10.93
N LEU A 185 14.25 -19.70 -9.74
CA LEU A 185 15.28 -19.93 -8.75
C LEU A 185 15.98 -21.25 -9.07
N VAL A 186 17.27 -21.18 -9.41
CA VAL A 186 18.10 -22.33 -9.78
C VAL A 186 19.14 -22.57 -8.69
N MET A 187 19.14 -23.76 -8.09
CA MET A 187 20.23 -24.22 -7.24
C MET A 187 21.10 -25.21 -7.98
N THR A 188 22.40 -25.12 -7.74
CA THR A 188 23.40 -25.98 -8.38
C THR A 188 24.25 -26.72 -7.34
N THR A 189 25.04 -27.68 -7.81
CA THR A 189 26.10 -28.31 -7.02
C THR A 189 27.19 -27.34 -6.57
N GLY A 190 27.15 -26.07 -7.00
CA GLY A 190 27.98 -24.99 -6.47
C GLY A 190 27.67 -24.67 -5.00
N LEU A 191 26.45 -24.93 -4.52
CA LEU A 191 26.09 -24.79 -3.10
C LEU A 191 26.70 -25.94 -2.30
N LYS A 192 27.44 -25.60 -1.24
CA LYS A 192 28.14 -26.56 -0.37
C LYS A 192 27.60 -26.54 1.06
N ASP A 193 27.76 -27.66 1.74
CA ASP A 193 27.67 -27.73 3.20
C ASP A 193 29.04 -27.49 3.85
N SER A 194 29.06 -27.37 5.18
CA SER A 194 30.26 -27.12 5.99
C SER A 194 31.25 -28.28 6.00
N THR A 195 30.90 -29.43 5.40
CA THR A 195 31.83 -30.54 5.14
C THR A 195 32.48 -30.46 3.76
N GLY A 196 32.08 -29.49 2.94
CA GLY A 196 32.53 -29.27 1.56
C GLY A 196 31.79 -30.10 0.52
N LYS A 197 30.74 -30.84 0.91
CA LYS A 197 29.91 -31.60 -0.05
C LYS A 197 28.89 -30.68 -0.71
N SER A 198 28.55 -30.98 -1.96
CA SER A 198 27.48 -30.28 -2.64
C SER A 198 26.13 -30.63 -2.04
N VAL A 199 25.30 -29.63 -1.77
CA VAL A 199 23.87 -29.84 -1.46
C VAL A 199 23.22 -30.52 -2.67
N GLN A 200 22.50 -31.61 -2.44
CA GLN A 200 21.85 -32.39 -3.50
C GLN A 200 20.37 -32.02 -3.61
N GLY A 201 19.72 -32.46 -4.69
CA GLY A 201 18.26 -32.43 -4.76
C GLY A 201 17.63 -33.34 -3.70
N SER A 202 16.33 -33.18 -3.43
CA SER A 202 15.60 -34.23 -2.70
C SER A 202 15.60 -35.53 -3.52
N THR A 203 15.25 -36.65 -2.90
CA THR A 203 15.08 -37.92 -3.64
C THR A 203 13.99 -37.81 -4.71
N THR A 204 12.89 -37.10 -4.41
CA THR A 204 11.80 -36.81 -5.35
C THR A 204 12.28 -35.93 -6.51
N TRP A 205 13.10 -34.92 -6.23
CA TRP A 205 13.72 -34.08 -7.25
C TRP A 205 14.66 -34.89 -8.15
N ASP A 206 15.54 -35.72 -7.56
CA ASP A 206 16.48 -36.57 -8.31
C ASP A 206 15.79 -37.57 -9.23
N LEU A 207 14.57 -38.02 -8.89
CA LEU A 207 13.75 -38.86 -9.76
C LEU A 207 13.11 -38.05 -10.90
N THR A 208 12.47 -36.93 -10.58
CA THR A 208 11.68 -36.13 -11.52
C THR A 208 12.52 -35.28 -12.46
N ARG A 209 13.77 -34.95 -12.11
CA ARG A 209 14.71 -34.25 -12.99
C ARG A 209 15.34 -35.14 -14.06
N GLN A 210 15.13 -36.47 -14.04
CA GLN A 210 15.68 -37.34 -15.08
C GLN A 210 15.03 -37.03 -16.43
N ASP A 211 15.78 -37.20 -17.53
CA ASP A 211 15.25 -36.95 -18.87
C ASP A 211 14.08 -37.89 -19.17
N ILE A 212 12.89 -37.30 -19.28
CA ILE A 212 11.62 -37.99 -19.52
C ILE A 212 11.65 -38.87 -20.78
N ASN A 213 12.47 -38.55 -21.77
CA ASN A 213 12.58 -39.31 -23.01
C ASN A 213 13.41 -40.59 -22.86
N THR A 214 14.25 -40.67 -21.82
CA THR A 214 15.15 -41.81 -21.60
C THR A 214 14.77 -42.62 -20.36
N LEU A 215 14.26 -41.96 -19.32
CA LEU A 215 13.88 -42.56 -18.04
C LEU A 215 12.50 -42.06 -17.60
N PRO A 216 11.42 -42.37 -18.34
CA PRO A 216 10.07 -41.99 -17.96
C PRO A 216 9.63 -42.69 -16.67
N LEU A 217 9.06 -41.91 -15.74
CA LEU A 217 8.44 -42.46 -14.53
C LEU A 217 7.14 -43.20 -14.86
N SER A 218 6.74 -44.12 -13.98
CA SER A 218 5.75 -45.15 -14.32
C SER A 218 4.31 -44.77 -13.99
N SER A 219 4.06 -43.96 -12.96
CA SER A 219 2.71 -43.46 -12.68
C SER A 219 2.42 -42.18 -13.46
N GLU A 220 1.14 -41.94 -13.75
CA GLU A 220 0.69 -40.76 -14.49
C GLU A 220 1.04 -39.46 -13.77
N ASP A 221 0.81 -39.40 -12.45
CA ASP A 221 1.14 -38.23 -11.62
C ASP A 221 2.66 -37.97 -11.59
N GLN A 222 3.47 -39.03 -11.46
CA GLN A 222 4.92 -38.93 -11.49
C GLN A 222 5.44 -38.49 -12.85
N LEU A 223 4.86 -39.01 -13.94
CA LEU A 223 5.23 -38.64 -15.30
C LEU A 223 4.84 -37.19 -15.60
N SER A 224 3.71 -36.73 -15.08
CA SER A 224 3.24 -35.35 -15.20
C SER A 224 4.16 -34.39 -14.45
N LEU A 225 4.49 -34.71 -13.19
CA LEU A 225 5.47 -33.95 -12.40
C LEU A 225 6.85 -33.97 -13.05
N GLN A 226 7.32 -35.12 -13.56
CA GLN A 226 8.57 -35.23 -14.30
C GLN A 226 8.55 -34.33 -15.55
N GLY A 227 7.44 -34.31 -16.29
CA GLY A 227 7.27 -33.44 -17.46
C GLY A 227 7.40 -31.96 -17.10
N LEU A 228 6.75 -31.55 -16.01
CA LEU A 228 6.84 -30.18 -15.51
C LEU A 228 8.25 -29.83 -15.02
N VAL A 229 8.88 -30.68 -14.21
CA VAL A 229 10.27 -30.48 -13.77
C VAL A 229 11.23 -30.43 -14.96
N ASN A 230 11.05 -31.29 -15.97
CA ASN A 230 11.85 -31.25 -17.20
C ASN A 230 11.63 -29.94 -17.97
N SER A 231 10.42 -29.37 -17.96
CA SER A 231 10.17 -28.04 -18.54
C SER A 231 10.96 -26.94 -17.82
N LEU A 232 11.19 -27.04 -16.52
CA LEU A 232 12.02 -26.09 -15.77
C LEU A 232 13.52 -26.30 -16.03
N VAL A 233 13.95 -27.56 -16.09
CA VAL A 233 15.36 -27.94 -16.24
C VAL A 233 15.88 -27.68 -17.66
N ASN A 234 15.07 -27.90 -18.70
CA ASN A 234 15.53 -27.81 -20.10
C ASN A 234 16.02 -26.40 -20.50
N PRO A 235 15.33 -25.29 -20.16
CA PRO A 235 15.83 -23.94 -20.40
C PRO A 235 17.16 -23.66 -19.68
N VAL A 236 17.34 -24.16 -18.46
CA VAL A 236 18.58 -24.03 -17.68
C VAL A 236 19.73 -24.79 -18.34
N ILE A 237 19.48 -25.99 -18.87
CA ILE A 237 20.47 -26.72 -19.69
C ILE A 237 20.82 -25.92 -20.95
N GLY A 238 19.82 -25.30 -21.59
CA GLY A 238 20.03 -24.41 -22.74
C GLY A 238 20.94 -23.22 -22.43
N ALA A 239 21.01 -22.80 -21.16
CA ALA A 239 21.90 -21.75 -20.68
C ALA A 239 23.32 -22.22 -20.34
N GLY A 240 23.61 -23.51 -20.47
CA GLY A 240 24.97 -24.07 -20.34
C GLY A 240 25.26 -24.84 -19.05
N TYR A 241 24.24 -25.15 -18.24
CA TYR A 241 24.37 -26.03 -17.08
C TYR A 241 24.18 -27.50 -17.48
N GLU A 242 24.95 -28.41 -16.87
CA GLU A 242 24.71 -29.84 -17.04
C GLU A 242 23.56 -30.31 -16.14
N ARG A 243 22.82 -31.33 -16.58
CA ARG A 243 21.62 -31.81 -15.85
C ARG A 243 21.94 -32.32 -14.43
N ASP A 244 23.13 -32.89 -14.23
CA ASP A 244 23.64 -33.36 -12.95
C ASP A 244 24.17 -32.24 -12.05
N GLU A 245 24.44 -31.05 -12.60
CA GLU A 245 24.79 -29.86 -11.82
C GLU A 245 23.57 -29.19 -11.20
N ILE A 246 22.37 -29.40 -11.75
CA ILE A 246 21.12 -28.77 -11.30
C ILE A 246 20.51 -29.56 -10.14
N THR A 247 20.57 -28.98 -8.95
CA THR A 247 20.12 -29.62 -7.70
C THR A 247 18.71 -29.20 -7.31
N TYR A 248 18.22 -28.07 -7.82
CA TYR A 248 16.83 -27.63 -7.66
C TYR A 248 16.48 -26.55 -8.69
N VAL A 249 15.23 -26.51 -9.13
CA VAL A 249 14.64 -25.36 -9.83
C VAL A 249 13.23 -25.15 -9.31
N SER A 250 12.94 -23.94 -8.81
CA SER A 250 11.58 -23.46 -8.57
C SER A 250 11.26 -22.39 -9.59
N ALA A 251 10.07 -22.43 -10.18
CA ALA A 251 9.52 -21.30 -10.93
C ALA A 251 8.46 -20.60 -10.09
N PHE A 252 8.42 -19.27 -10.15
CA PHE A 252 7.37 -18.49 -9.52
C PHE A 252 6.99 -17.26 -10.35
N THR A 253 5.72 -16.88 -10.29
CA THR A 253 5.17 -15.70 -10.97
C THR A 253 4.87 -14.63 -9.94
N THR A 254 5.30 -13.39 -10.17
CA THR A 254 4.94 -12.25 -9.32
C THR A 254 3.54 -11.71 -9.67
N GLN A 255 2.87 -11.10 -8.69
CA GLN A 255 1.53 -10.51 -8.87
C GLN A 255 1.43 -9.50 -10.00
N SER A 256 0.25 -9.39 -10.61
CA SER A 256 -0.08 -8.40 -11.63
C SER A 256 -0.48 -7.02 -11.07
N VAL A 257 0.44 -6.40 -10.35
CA VAL A 257 0.31 -5.05 -9.77
C VAL A 257 -0.09 -4.01 -10.81
N GLY A 258 -1.07 -3.18 -10.44
CA GLY A 258 -1.53 -2.03 -11.23
C GLY A 258 -2.49 -2.37 -12.38
N VAL A 259 -2.69 -3.64 -12.77
CA VAL A 259 -3.58 -4.01 -13.89
C VAL A 259 -5.03 -3.63 -13.60
N SER A 260 -5.50 -3.88 -12.37
CA SER A 260 -6.87 -3.54 -11.95
C SER A 260 -7.11 -2.02 -11.95
N LEU A 261 -6.22 -1.23 -11.34
CA LEU A 261 -6.34 0.23 -11.30
C LEU A 261 -6.25 0.87 -12.69
N ASN A 262 -5.38 0.37 -13.57
CA ASN A 262 -5.32 0.82 -14.95
C ASN A 262 -6.59 0.46 -15.73
N THR A 263 -7.20 -0.69 -15.44
CA THR A 263 -8.49 -1.07 -16.03
C THR A 263 -9.60 -0.16 -15.53
N ILE A 264 -9.69 0.08 -14.23
CA ILE A 264 -10.64 1.03 -13.62
C ILE A 264 -10.53 2.41 -14.28
N LYS A 265 -9.31 2.95 -14.41
CA LYS A 265 -9.06 4.24 -15.07
C LYS A 265 -9.64 4.29 -16.50
N LYS A 266 -9.44 3.24 -17.29
CA LYS A 266 -9.98 3.13 -18.66
C LYS A 266 -11.51 3.05 -18.66
N VAL A 267 -12.09 2.28 -17.76
CA VAL A 267 -13.55 2.13 -17.66
C VAL A 267 -14.20 3.45 -17.23
N MET A 268 -13.62 4.16 -16.27
CA MET A 268 -14.11 5.46 -15.78
C MET A 268 -14.35 6.49 -16.88
N VAL A 269 -13.55 6.46 -17.96
CA VAL A 269 -13.66 7.43 -19.07
C VAL A 269 -14.29 6.83 -20.33
N SER A 270 -14.65 5.54 -20.33
CA SER A 270 -15.06 4.81 -21.53
C SER A 270 -16.36 5.35 -22.17
N ASP A 271 -17.36 5.68 -21.36
CA ASP A 271 -18.62 6.27 -21.84
C ASP A 271 -18.40 7.66 -22.44
N PHE A 272 -17.63 8.51 -21.74
CA PHE A 272 -17.21 9.81 -22.27
C PHE A 272 -16.47 9.65 -23.59
N ALA A 273 -15.50 8.73 -23.66
CA ALA A 273 -14.69 8.48 -24.85
C ALA A 273 -15.57 8.08 -26.05
N THR A 274 -16.53 7.19 -25.81
CA THR A 274 -17.48 6.71 -26.84
C THR A 274 -18.34 7.84 -27.37
N LEU A 275 -18.94 8.64 -26.48
CA LEU A 275 -19.80 9.78 -26.86
C LEU A 275 -18.99 10.90 -27.54
N ALA A 276 -17.80 11.21 -27.02
CA ALA A 276 -16.92 12.23 -27.57
C ALA A 276 -16.43 11.85 -28.97
N ALA A 277 -16.09 10.58 -29.21
CA ALA A 277 -15.72 10.08 -30.53
C ALA A 277 -16.87 10.23 -31.56
N GLN A 278 -18.12 10.17 -31.10
CA GLN A 278 -19.32 10.39 -31.91
C GLN A 278 -19.70 11.87 -32.04
N GLN A 279 -18.96 12.78 -31.40
CA GLN A 279 -19.29 14.21 -31.29
C GLN A 279 -20.67 14.45 -30.66
N ASP A 280 -21.08 13.56 -29.75
CA ASP A 280 -22.35 13.70 -29.04
C ASP A 280 -22.28 14.90 -28.06
N PRO A 281 -23.20 15.87 -28.14
CA PRO A 281 -23.23 17.00 -27.21
C PRO A 281 -23.44 16.60 -25.75
N SER A 282 -23.91 15.39 -25.45
CA SER A 282 -24.06 14.89 -24.08
C SER A 282 -22.80 14.26 -23.51
N ALA A 283 -21.68 14.20 -24.26
CA ALA A 283 -20.45 13.54 -23.81
C ALA A 283 -20.00 14.02 -22.42
N ALA A 284 -20.02 15.34 -22.18
CA ALA A 284 -19.62 15.91 -20.89
C ALA A 284 -20.46 15.42 -19.70
N ALA A 285 -21.72 15.00 -19.93
CA ALA A 285 -22.58 14.46 -18.87
C ALA A 285 -22.22 13.03 -18.46
N ALA A 286 -21.34 12.35 -19.20
CA ALA A 286 -20.82 11.03 -18.84
C ALA A 286 -19.61 11.10 -17.89
N LEU A 287 -19.08 12.29 -17.59
CA LEU A 287 -18.05 12.47 -16.58
C LEU A 287 -18.66 12.50 -15.17
N PRO A 288 -17.95 12.03 -14.14
CA PRO A 288 -18.36 12.27 -12.78
C PRO A 288 -18.38 13.79 -12.53
N VAL A 289 -19.50 14.32 -12.03
CA VAL A 289 -19.69 15.76 -11.83
C VAL A 289 -19.39 16.12 -10.38
N ILE A 290 -18.60 17.17 -10.18
CA ILE A 290 -18.44 17.79 -8.85
C ILE A 290 -19.40 18.97 -8.77
N THR A 291 -20.42 18.89 -7.91
CA THR A 291 -21.34 20.01 -7.68
C THR A 291 -20.91 20.74 -6.43
N VAL A 292 -20.55 22.02 -6.53
CA VAL A 292 -20.05 22.84 -5.41
C VAL A 292 -21.07 23.90 -5.01
N GLY A 293 -21.41 23.95 -3.73
CA GLY A 293 -22.32 24.91 -3.10
C GLY A 293 -21.68 25.70 -1.97
N ASP A 294 -22.40 26.72 -1.49
CA ASP A 294 -22.01 27.44 -0.28
C ASP A 294 -22.12 26.53 0.95
N VAL A 295 -21.21 26.69 1.90
CA VAL A 295 -21.30 26.00 3.20
C VAL A 295 -22.28 26.72 4.11
N ASP A 296 -23.03 25.95 4.90
CA ASP A 296 -24.02 26.50 5.84
C ASP A 296 -23.39 27.27 7.02
N SER A 297 -22.17 26.90 7.40
CA SER A 297 -21.42 27.50 8.51
C SER A 297 -19.92 27.47 8.24
N ALA A 298 -19.17 28.30 8.98
CA ALA A 298 -17.71 28.41 8.89
C ALA A 298 -17.20 28.59 7.43
N PRO A 299 -17.51 29.73 6.78
CA PRO A 299 -17.19 29.99 5.37
C PRO A 299 -15.70 30.15 5.05
N THR A 300 -14.82 30.05 6.05
CA THR A 300 -13.37 30.10 5.88
C THR A 300 -12.68 28.98 6.64
N ALA A 301 -11.45 28.64 6.23
CA ALA A 301 -10.65 27.66 6.97
C ALA A 301 -10.39 28.09 8.42
N MET A 302 -10.29 29.40 8.69
CA MET A 302 -10.09 29.93 10.05
C MET A 302 -11.24 29.55 10.97
N GLU A 303 -12.47 29.76 10.51
CA GLU A 303 -13.69 29.47 11.27
C GLU A 303 -13.91 27.97 11.40
N ALA A 304 -13.61 27.19 10.35
CA ALA A 304 -13.80 25.73 10.37
C ALA A 304 -12.79 25.00 11.26
N LEU A 305 -11.59 25.57 11.42
CA LEU A 305 -10.57 25.09 12.36
C LEU A 305 -10.72 25.70 13.76
N GLU A 306 -11.72 26.55 13.99
CA GLU A 306 -11.97 27.24 15.25
C GLU A 306 -10.73 27.99 15.80
N LEU A 307 -9.93 28.61 14.92
CA LEU A 307 -8.67 29.24 15.33
C LEU A 307 -8.87 30.54 16.14
N VAL A 308 -10.03 31.17 16.01
CA VAL A 308 -10.40 32.39 16.73
C VAL A 308 -11.70 32.15 17.47
N THR A 309 -11.58 31.64 18.69
CA THR A 309 -12.72 31.44 19.62
C THR A 309 -13.00 32.69 20.46
N GLU A 310 -14.11 32.69 21.19
CA GLU A 310 -14.44 33.71 22.20
C GLU A 310 -13.26 33.95 23.16
N ASP A 311 -12.60 32.89 23.63
CA ASP A 311 -11.43 32.98 24.53
C ASP A 311 -10.23 33.66 23.87
N VAL A 312 -10.00 33.39 22.58
CA VAL A 312 -8.92 34.04 21.81
C VAL A 312 -9.19 35.53 21.68
N VAL A 313 -10.44 35.91 21.34
CA VAL A 313 -10.85 37.31 21.23
C VAL A 313 -10.75 38.01 22.59
N ALA A 314 -11.27 37.39 23.65
CA ALA A 314 -11.19 37.93 25.01
C ALA A 314 -9.74 38.12 25.45
N GLY A 315 -8.87 37.15 25.18
CA GLY A 315 -7.43 37.24 25.44
C GLY A 315 -6.77 38.41 24.68
N ALA A 316 -7.08 38.59 23.39
CA ALA A 316 -6.56 39.69 22.60
C ALA A 316 -7.06 41.06 23.09
N VAL A 317 -8.34 41.15 23.51
CA VAL A 317 -8.90 42.34 24.16
C VAL A 317 -8.15 42.66 25.46
N GLN A 318 -7.89 41.67 26.31
CA GLN A 318 -7.13 41.88 27.55
C GLN A 318 -5.69 42.32 27.29
N GLN A 319 -5.03 41.77 26.28
CA GLN A 319 -3.71 42.25 25.86
C GLN A 319 -3.77 43.71 25.38
N GLY A 320 -4.80 44.08 24.61
CA GLY A 320 -5.04 45.47 24.21
C GLY A 320 -5.24 46.40 25.40
N ILE A 321 -6.03 45.98 26.40
CA ILE A 321 -6.25 46.73 27.65
C ILE A 321 -4.92 46.95 28.38
N ALA A 322 -4.06 45.93 28.45
CA ALA A 322 -2.76 46.01 29.11
C ALA A 322 -1.80 47.02 28.44
N MET A 323 -2.04 47.39 27.17
CA MET A 323 -1.27 48.39 26.44
C MET A 323 -1.81 49.82 26.59
N LEU A 324 -2.97 50.01 27.25
CA LEU A 324 -3.53 51.35 27.48
C LEU A 324 -2.72 52.12 28.53
N PRO A 325 -2.59 53.46 28.39
CA PRO A 325 -1.87 54.28 29.34
C PRO A 325 -2.56 54.32 30.71
N GLU A 326 -1.79 54.57 31.77
CA GLU A 326 -2.31 54.84 33.12
C GLU A 326 -3.36 55.98 33.08
N GLY A 327 -4.48 55.80 33.81
CA GLY A 327 -5.61 56.74 33.82
C GLY A 327 -6.73 56.46 32.80
N SER A 328 -6.76 55.25 32.22
CA SER A 328 -7.76 54.82 31.23
C SER A 328 -8.98 54.08 31.83
N GLU A 329 -9.27 54.22 33.13
CA GLU A 329 -10.22 53.36 33.84
C GLU A 329 -11.65 53.39 33.26
N GLN A 330 -12.09 54.55 32.76
CA GLN A 330 -13.40 54.68 32.10
C GLN A 330 -13.43 53.99 30.73
N THR A 331 -12.33 54.05 29.98
CA THR A 331 -12.19 53.36 28.70
C THR A 331 -12.14 51.85 28.90
N ILE A 332 -11.43 51.38 29.93
CA ILE A 332 -11.37 49.96 30.29
C ILE A 332 -12.76 49.42 30.62
N ALA A 333 -13.51 50.10 31.50
CA ALA A 333 -14.89 49.70 31.82
C ALA A 333 -15.81 49.70 30.59
N PHE A 334 -15.58 50.60 29.62
CA PHE A 334 -16.32 50.63 28.36
C PHE A 334 -15.93 49.45 27.45
N ILE A 335 -14.65 49.09 27.36
CA ILE A 335 -14.18 47.91 26.62
C ILE A 335 -14.76 46.63 27.24
N GLU A 336 -14.67 46.48 28.57
CA GLU A 336 -15.16 45.28 29.28
C GLU A 336 -16.67 45.05 29.17
N SER A 337 -17.44 46.07 28.81
CA SER A 337 -18.88 45.98 28.56
C SER A 337 -19.26 45.91 27.08
N THR A 338 -18.27 45.93 26.19
CA THR A 338 -18.47 45.86 24.73
C THR A 338 -18.42 44.42 24.25
N ASP A 339 -19.35 44.07 23.36
CA ASP A 339 -19.38 42.77 22.68
C ASP A 339 -18.42 42.78 21.49
N PHE A 340 -17.42 41.89 21.54
CA PHE A 340 -16.41 41.72 20.49
C PHE A 340 -16.62 40.46 19.64
N SER A 341 -17.74 39.73 19.80
CA SER A 341 -18.01 38.46 19.11
C SER A 341 -17.91 38.54 17.58
N SER A 342 -18.17 39.72 16.98
CA SER A 342 -17.96 39.91 15.54
C SER A 342 -16.52 39.63 15.07
N LEU A 343 -15.52 39.74 15.97
CA LEU A 343 -14.11 39.45 15.69
C LEU A 343 -13.77 37.96 15.70
N GLU A 344 -14.72 37.09 16.04
CA GLU A 344 -14.59 35.62 15.90
C GLU A 344 -14.68 35.18 14.43
N SER A 345 -15.18 36.04 13.54
CA SER A 345 -15.32 35.75 12.11
C SER A 345 -14.28 36.46 11.26
N CYS A 346 -13.87 35.84 10.15
CA CYS A 346 -12.99 36.49 9.18
C CYS A 346 -13.60 37.77 8.59
N SER A 347 -14.92 37.75 8.38
CA SER A 347 -15.65 38.92 7.87
C SER A 347 -15.59 40.11 8.82
N GLY A 348 -15.81 39.90 10.12
CA GLY A 348 -15.76 40.96 11.12
C GLY A 348 -14.34 41.42 11.43
N LEU A 349 -13.35 40.51 11.42
CA LEU A 349 -11.94 40.88 11.49
C LEU A 349 -11.55 41.80 10.31
N ALA A 350 -11.80 41.37 9.06
CA ALA A 350 -11.43 42.15 7.89
C ALA A 350 -12.19 43.49 7.81
N ALA A 351 -13.48 43.51 8.13
CA ALA A 351 -14.29 44.72 8.13
C ALA A 351 -13.90 45.69 9.26
N THR A 352 -13.43 45.17 10.40
CA THR A 352 -12.86 46.00 11.48
C THR A 352 -11.52 46.58 11.06
N ALA A 353 -10.58 45.75 10.61
CA ALA A 353 -9.24 46.17 10.22
C ALA A 353 -9.23 47.20 9.07
N SER A 354 -10.18 47.08 8.13
CA SER A 354 -10.35 48.03 7.02
C SER A 354 -11.11 49.32 7.40
N GLY A 355 -11.63 49.42 8.63
CA GLY A 355 -12.42 50.55 9.10
C GLY A 355 -13.86 50.57 8.61
N GLN A 356 -14.33 49.53 7.91
CA GLN A 356 -15.73 49.42 7.47
C GLN A 356 -16.71 49.36 8.65
N MET A 357 -16.26 48.84 9.80
CA MET A 357 -17.04 48.77 11.03
C MET A 357 -16.87 49.99 11.96
N SER A 358 -16.27 51.10 11.50
CA SER A 358 -15.99 52.25 12.37
C SER A 358 -17.22 52.88 13.01
N ALA A 359 -18.36 52.83 12.33
CA ALA A 359 -19.64 53.29 12.87
C ALA A 359 -20.18 52.37 13.98
N GLN A 360 -19.92 51.06 13.88
CA GLN A 360 -20.30 50.07 14.90
C GLN A 360 -19.42 50.21 16.14
N TRP A 361 -18.11 50.36 15.96
CA TRP A 361 -17.17 50.49 17.08
C TRP A 361 -17.18 51.86 17.76
N GLY A 362 -17.57 52.92 17.03
CA GLY A 362 -17.67 54.26 17.57
C GLY A 362 -16.36 54.72 18.23
N ALA A 363 -16.42 55.05 19.52
CA ALA A 363 -15.26 55.53 20.28
C ALA A 363 -14.18 54.44 20.51
N LEU A 364 -14.53 53.16 20.34
CA LEU A 364 -13.57 52.04 20.47
C LEU A 364 -12.96 51.63 19.12
N ASN A 365 -13.22 52.33 18.03
CA ASN A 365 -12.74 51.92 16.70
C ASN A 365 -11.23 51.68 16.65
N GLU A 366 -10.42 52.60 17.17
CA GLU A 366 -8.95 52.41 17.16
C GLU A 366 -8.51 51.18 17.97
N PHE A 367 -9.18 50.94 19.11
CA PHE A 367 -8.92 49.77 19.95
C PHE A 367 -9.33 48.47 19.23
N ALA A 368 -10.53 48.43 18.66
CA ALA A 368 -11.04 47.28 17.91
C ALA A 368 -10.19 46.96 16.68
N VAL A 369 -9.73 47.98 15.95
CA VAL A 369 -8.77 47.84 14.84
C VAL A 369 -7.45 47.23 15.33
N GLY A 370 -6.94 47.67 16.48
CA GLY A 370 -5.73 47.11 17.09
C GLY A 370 -5.89 45.64 17.47
N VAL A 371 -6.98 45.28 18.15
CA VAL A 371 -7.31 43.89 18.52
C VAL A 371 -7.47 43.02 17.28
N SER A 372 -8.25 43.48 16.31
CA SER A 372 -8.47 42.78 15.05
C SER A 372 -7.16 42.57 14.27
N GLY A 373 -6.31 43.58 14.20
CA GLY A 373 -5.00 43.48 13.54
C GLY A 373 -4.07 42.45 14.21
N ALA A 374 -4.09 42.37 15.55
CA ALA A 374 -3.31 41.39 16.30
C ALA A 374 -3.78 39.94 16.05
N ILE A 375 -5.10 39.73 15.95
CA ILE A 375 -5.68 38.43 15.61
C ILE A 375 -5.35 38.05 14.16
N LEU A 376 -5.53 38.99 13.22
CA LEU A 376 -5.22 38.77 11.80
C LEU A 376 -3.74 38.44 11.56
N ALA A 377 -2.82 38.95 12.37
CA ALA A 377 -1.41 38.60 12.27
C ALA A 377 -1.12 37.11 12.54
N GLN A 378 -2.00 36.42 13.27
CA GLN A 378 -1.83 35.00 13.65
C GLN A 378 -2.73 34.08 12.84
N ALA A 379 -4.03 34.41 12.74
CA ALA A 379 -5.04 33.56 12.10
C ALA A 379 -5.48 34.08 10.72
N GLY A 380 -5.12 35.31 10.36
CA GLY A 380 -5.53 35.95 9.11
C GLY A 380 -5.21 35.16 7.83
N PRO A 381 -4.06 34.46 7.70
CA PRO A 381 -3.81 33.60 6.55
C PRO A 381 -4.92 32.59 6.25
N PHE A 382 -5.56 32.03 7.28
CA PHE A 382 -6.66 31.08 7.12
C PHE A 382 -7.96 31.71 6.64
N CYS A 383 -8.11 33.03 6.78
CA CYS A 383 -9.22 33.77 6.17
C CYS A 383 -9.10 33.87 4.64
N ALA A 384 -7.90 33.66 4.08
CA ALA A 384 -7.69 33.70 2.63
C ALA A 384 -8.21 32.43 1.92
N ALA A 385 -8.46 31.36 2.68
CA ALA A 385 -9.04 30.10 2.19
C ALA A 385 -10.56 30.11 2.41
N LYS A 386 -11.33 30.53 1.40
CA LYS A 386 -12.80 30.44 1.44
C LYS A 386 -13.22 29.00 1.28
N ARG A 387 -14.07 28.51 2.18
CA ARG A 387 -14.55 27.14 2.21
C ARG A 387 -15.87 27.02 1.44
N TYR A 388 -15.97 25.95 0.67
CA TYR A 388 -17.17 25.48 0.00
C TYR A 388 -17.31 23.97 0.23
N GLU A 389 -18.50 23.44 0.00
CA GLU A 389 -18.78 22.01 0.04
C GLU A 389 -19.29 21.55 -1.31
N GLY A 390 -19.01 20.30 -1.65
CA GLY A 390 -19.56 19.70 -2.83
C GLY A 390 -19.72 18.21 -2.68
N ASN A 391 -20.18 17.57 -3.75
CA ASN A 391 -20.27 16.13 -3.82
C ASN A 391 -19.88 15.62 -5.21
N ILE A 392 -19.46 14.36 -5.26
CA ILE A 392 -19.15 13.62 -6.48
C ILE A 392 -19.64 12.18 -6.32
N SER A 393 -20.20 11.59 -7.39
CA SER A 393 -20.56 10.16 -7.38
C SER A 393 -19.50 9.35 -8.11
N LEU A 394 -18.92 8.36 -7.43
CA LEU A 394 -17.80 7.54 -7.92
C LEU A 394 -18.08 6.04 -7.74
N PRO A 395 -17.53 5.16 -8.60
CA PRO A 395 -17.61 3.71 -8.41
C PRO A 395 -17.02 3.27 -7.06
N TYR A 396 -17.75 2.43 -6.34
CA TYR A 396 -17.33 1.87 -5.06
C TYR A 396 -17.32 0.35 -5.13
N PHE A 397 -16.20 -0.27 -4.79
CA PHE A 397 -15.95 -1.70 -5.03
C PHE A 397 -15.78 -2.50 -3.72
N LEU A 398 -15.62 -1.84 -2.58
CA LEU A 398 -15.53 -2.49 -1.28
C LEU A 398 -16.90 -3.03 -0.82
N GLY A 399 -16.88 -3.88 0.22
CA GLY A 399 -18.10 -4.37 0.87
C GLY A 399 -18.91 -3.21 1.45
N THR A 400 -20.24 -3.34 1.39
CA THR A 400 -21.18 -2.38 2.00
C THR A 400 -22.07 -3.12 2.99
N PRO A 401 -22.46 -2.51 4.13
CA PRO A 401 -23.26 -3.22 5.13
C PRO A 401 -24.57 -3.74 4.54
N THR A 402 -24.86 -5.01 4.82
CA THR A 402 -26.14 -5.66 4.47
C THR A 402 -26.82 -6.18 5.73
N ALA A 403 -28.08 -6.62 5.61
CA ALA A 403 -28.78 -7.23 6.74
C ALA A 403 -28.15 -8.59 7.12
N GLU A 404 -27.61 -9.29 6.13
CA GLU A 404 -26.95 -10.59 6.28
C GLU A 404 -25.51 -10.44 6.78
N ASN A 405 -24.81 -9.40 6.34
CA ASN A 405 -23.45 -9.07 6.75
C ASN A 405 -23.28 -7.56 7.01
N PRO A 406 -23.57 -7.08 8.23
CA PRO A 406 -23.35 -5.68 8.61
C PRO A 406 -21.87 -5.28 8.61
N THR A 407 -20.96 -6.24 8.77
CA THR A 407 -19.50 -6.03 8.84
C THR A 407 -18.78 -6.19 7.51
N ALA A 408 -19.52 -6.33 6.40
CA ALA A 408 -18.99 -6.37 5.04
C ALA A 408 -17.86 -5.36 4.73
N PRO A 409 -17.90 -4.10 5.21
CA PRO A 409 -16.80 -3.15 4.98
C PRO A 409 -15.44 -3.57 5.55
N VAL A 410 -15.41 -4.48 6.52
CA VAL A 410 -14.19 -4.96 7.19
C VAL A 410 -13.96 -6.47 7.03
N ASP A 411 -14.80 -7.21 6.33
CA ASP A 411 -14.59 -8.65 6.09
C ASP A 411 -14.82 -9.10 4.64
N GLU A 412 -15.38 -8.25 3.77
CA GLU A 412 -15.46 -8.49 2.33
C GLU A 412 -14.39 -7.68 1.56
N PHE A 413 -14.01 -8.17 0.39
CA PHE A 413 -12.98 -7.59 -0.46
C PHE A 413 -13.40 -7.64 -1.93
N TRP A 414 -12.60 -7.05 -2.83
CA TRP A 414 -12.98 -6.93 -4.23
C TRP A 414 -13.15 -8.29 -4.89
N GLN A 415 -14.33 -8.50 -5.47
CA GLN A 415 -14.59 -9.59 -6.42
C GLN A 415 -14.67 -9.03 -7.83
N ALA A 416 -14.26 -9.81 -8.82
CA ALA A 416 -14.32 -9.45 -10.21
C ALA A 416 -15.74 -9.47 -10.75
N ALA A 417 -16.07 -8.50 -11.59
CA ALA A 417 -17.41 -8.37 -12.17
C ALA A 417 -17.69 -9.40 -13.28
N CYS A 418 -16.65 -9.90 -13.94
CA CYS A 418 -16.72 -10.78 -15.10
C CYS A 418 -16.19 -12.19 -14.79
N ASP A 419 -16.43 -13.16 -15.67
CA ASP A 419 -15.72 -14.44 -15.62
C ASP A 419 -14.29 -14.22 -16.12
N SER A 420 -13.32 -14.86 -15.47
CA SER A 420 -11.92 -14.79 -15.87
C SER A 420 -11.71 -15.26 -17.30
N GLY A 421 -10.92 -14.51 -18.07
CA GLY A 421 -10.59 -14.85 -19.45
C GLY A 421 -9.98 -16.24 -19.60
N ILE A 422 -9.27 -16.71 -18.56
CA ILE A 422 -8.70 -18.06 -18.57
C ILE A 422 -9.75 -19.15 -18.32
N VAL A 423 -10.71 -18.91 -17.43
CA VAL A 423 -11.85 -19.81 -17.21
C VAL A 423 -12.68 -19.91 -18.49
N LEU A 424 -12.92 -18.79 -19.17
CA LEU A 424 -13.61 -18.77 -20.46
C LEU A 424 -12.86 -19.57 -21.53
N ALA A 425 -11.52 -19.48 -21.55
CA ALA A 425 -10.69 -20.19 -22.52
C ALA A 425 -10.57 -21.70 -22.23
N SER A 426 -10.60 -22.10 -20.96
CA SER A 426 -10.52 -23.51 -20.54
C SER A 426 -11.88 -24.23 -20.57
N THR A 427 -12.98 -23.49 -20.51
CA THR A 427 -14.34 -24.04 -20.52
C THR A 427 -14.69 -24.66 -21.87
N SER A 428 -15.26 -25.88 -21.85
CA SER A 428 -15.68 -26.57 -23.07
C SER A 428 -16.77 -25.80 -23.85
N GLN A 429 -16.76 -25.92 -25.17
CA GLN A 429 -17.78 -25.31 -26.04
C GLN A 429 -19.21 -25.78 -25.75
N GLU A 430 -19.38 -26.99 -25.20
CA GLU A 430 -20.68 -27.49 -24.77
C GLU A 430 -21.23 -26.71 -23.58
N VAL A 431 -20.39 -26.48 -22.56
CA VAL A 431 -20.75 -25.70 -21.38
C VAL A 431 -21.00 -24.24 -21.76
N LEU A 432 -20.14 -23.63 -22.58
CA LEU A 432 -20.34 -22.27 -23.08
C LEU A 432 -21.65 -22.13 -23.88
N GLY A 433 -21.98 -23.14 -24.71
CA GLY A 433 -23.22 -23.15 -25.49
C GLY A 433 -24.49 -23.33 -24.65
N ALA A 434 -24.38 -23.87 -23.43
CA ALA A 434 -25.47 -24.02 -22.48
C ALA A 434 -25.57 -22.86 -21.47
N ALA A 435 -24.55 -22.02 -21.38
CA ALA A 435 -24.50 -20.91 -20.44
C ALA A 435 -25.48 -19.78 -20.82
N THR A 436 -25.99 -19.08 -19.81
CA THR A 436 -26.88 -17.93 -19.96
C THR A 436 -26.21 -16.64 -19.47
N PRO A 437 -26.51 -15.46 -20.04
CA PRO A 437 -26.01 -14.18 -19.55
C PRO A 437 -26.31 -13.93 -18.06
N GLY A 438 -25.32 -13.47 -17.31
CA GLY A 438 -25.49 -12.92 -15.96
C GLY A 438 -25.80 -11.42 -15.95
N PRO A 439 -25.94 -10.80 -14.76
CA PRO A 439 -26.29 -9.38 -14.62
C PRO A 439 -25.29 -8.42 -15.27
N ASN A 440 -24.01 -8.77 -15.35
CA ASN A 440 -22.96 -7.91 -15.87
C ASN A 440 -22.63 -8.17 -17.34
N HIS A 441 -23.42 -8.99 -18.04
CA HIS A 441 -23.05 -9.51 -19.36
C HIS A 441 -22.75 -8.41 -20.38
N GLU A 442 -23.54 -7.35 -20.41
CA GLU A 442 -23.33 -6.23 -21.34
C GLU A 442 -22.00 -5.51 -21.07
N MET A 443 -21.75 -5.16 -19.80
CA MET A 443 -20.49 -4.52 -19.38
C MET A 443 -19.29 -5.42 -19.65
N CYS A 444 -19.35 -6.69 -19.24
CA CYS A 444 -18.26 -7.63 -19.44
C CYS A 444 -17.97 -7.88 -20.93
N SER A 445 -19.00 -7.92 -21.77
CA SER A 445 -18.84 -8.02 -23.23
C SER A 445 -18.11 -6.81 -23.80
N ALA A 446 -18.40 -5.60 -23.31
CA ALA A 446 -17.69 -4.39 -23.72
C ALA A 446 -16.21 -4.39 -23.32
N LEU A 447 -15.86 -5.11 -22.25
CA LEU A 447 -14.47 -5.32 -21.79
C LEU A 447 -13.76 -6.48 -22.50
N GLY A 448 -14.43 -7.19 -23.42
CA GLY A 448 -13.89 -8.38 -24.07
C GLY A 448 -13.88 -9.63 -23.19
N LEU A 449 -14.61 -9.61 -22.09
CA LEU A 449 -14.86 -10.74 -21.19
C LEU A 449 -16.33 -11.19 -21.32
N ALA A 450 -16.80 -12.00 -20.39
CA ALA A 450 -18.20 -12.39 -20.31
C ALA A 450 -18.67 -12.43 -18.86
N ASP A 451 -19.99 -12.38 -18.67
CA ASP A 451 -20.63 -12.78 -17.42
C ASP A 451 -21.66 -13.85 -17.75
N LEU A 452 -21.34 -15.10 -17.40
CA LEU A 452 -22.05 -16.31 -17.79
C LEU A 452 -22.49 -17.09 -16.56
N ARG A 453 -23.64 -17.75 -16.70
CA ARG A 453 -24.22 -18.62 -15.69
C ARG A 453 -24.50 -20.00 -16.26
N VAL A 454 -24.18 -21.05 -15.52
CA VAL A 454 -24.53 -22.44 -15.85
C VAL A 454 -25.49 -22.94 -14.79
N ASN A 455 -26.73 -23.28 -15.20
CA ASN A 455 -27.82 -23.64 -14.29
C ASN A 455 -28.13 -22.58 -13.21
N GLY A 456 -27.84 -21.30 -13.49
CA GLY A 456 -28.05 -20.19 -12.55
C GLY A 456 -26.82 -19.84 -11.70
N GLU A 457 -25.80 -20.70 -11.67
CA GLU A 457 -24.54 -20.48 -10.93
C GLU A 457 -23.50 -19.78 -11.79
N LYS A 458 -22.58 -19.02 -11.17
CA LYS A 458 -21.46 -18.37 -11.87
C LYS A 458 -20.57 -19.41 -12.55
N LEU A 459 -20.13 -19.13 -13.79
CA LEU A 459 -19.15 -19.99 -14.48
C LEU A 459 -17.79 -19.93 -13.78
N ASP A 460 -17.30 -18.73 -13.50
CA ASP A 460 -16.22 -18.46 -12.57
C ASP A 460 -16.83 -18.20 -11.18
N SER A 461 -16.80 -19.19 -10.30
CA SER A 461 -17.38 -19.11 -8.95
C SER A 461 -16.55 -18.26 -8.00
N ALA A 462 -15.23 -18.22 -8.19
CA ALA A 462 -14.30 -17.53 -7.30
C ALA A 462 -14.32 -16.01 -7.52
N ARG A 463 -14.36 -15.56 -8.78
CA ARG A 463 -14.32 -14.14 -9.16
C ARG A 463 -13.13 -13.41 -8.53
N ASN A 464 -11.97 -14.04 -8.54
CA ASN A 464 -10.74 -13.39 -8.09
C ASN A 464 -10.29 -12.29 -9.08
N ILE A 465 -9.71 -11.22 -8.55
CA ILE A 465 -9.12 -10.14 -9.35
C ILE A 465 -7.73 -10.60 -9.80
N THR A 466 -7.57 -10.79 -11.11
CA THR A 466 -6.30 -11.23 -11.73
C THR A 466 -6.01 -10.41 -12.99
N LYS A 467 -4.85 -10.60 -13.62
CA LYS A 467 -4.57 -10.03 -14.96
C LYS A 467 -5.57 -10.48 -16.04
N PHE A 468 -6.27 -11.59 -15.84
CA PHE A 468 -7.28 -12.12 -16.75
C PHE A 468 -8.72 -11.71 -16.38
N ASN A 469 -8.90 -11.10 -15.21
CA ASN A 469 -10.18 -10.61 -14.72
C ASN A 469 -10.01 -9.33 -13.87
N PRO A 470 -9.53 -8.22 -14.47
CA PRO A 470 -8.99 -7.12 -13.68
C PRO A 470 -10.03 -6.10 -13.19
N TYR A 471 -11.28 -6.18 -13.65
CA TYR A 471 -12.30 -5.19 -13.31
C TYR A 471 -13.16 -5.64 -12.12
N PRO A 472 -13.10 -4.93 -10.98
CA PRO A 472 -13.90 -5.28 -9.80
C PRO A 472 -15.39 -4.94 -9.97
N GLN A 473 -16.23 -5.67 -9.25
CA GLN A 473 -17.66 -5.49 -9.16
C GLN A 473 -18.00 -4.18 -8.44
N PRO A 474 -18.68 -3.23 -9.10
CA PRO A 474 -19.25 -2.07 -8.40
C PRO A 474 -20.33 -2.52 -7.40
N ASN A 475 -20.16 -2.16 -6.14
CA ASN A 475 -20.99 -2.52 -4.98
C ASN A 475 -21.72 -1.33 -4.34
N GLY A 476 -21.38 -0.09 -4.72
CA GLY A 476 -21.97 1.11 -4.13
C GLY A 476 -23.51 1.16 -4.23
N GLY A 477 -24.16 1.74 -3.21
CA GLY A 477 -25.62 1.77 -3.11
C GLY A 477 -26.35 2.53 -4.23
N ASN A 478 -25.65 3.39 -4.98
CA ASN A 478 -26.20 4.14 -6.11
C ASN A 478 -25.86 3.46 -7.45
N MET A 479 -26.37 2.24 -7.65
CA MET A 479 -26.11 1.43 -8.86
C MET A 479 -24.61 1.15 -9.09
N GLY A 480 -23.90 0.80 -8.03
CA GLY A 480 -22.45 0.55 -8.05
C GLY A 480 -21.60 1.73 -7.61
N ASN A 481 -22.18 2.93 -7.48
CA ASN A 481 -21.49 4.14 -7.03
C ASN A 481 -21.79 4.51 -5.58
N GLU A 482 -20.88 5.24 -4.96
CA GLU A 482 -21.04 5.96 -3.71
C GLU A 482 -21.05 7.47 -4.00
N THR A 483 -21.74 8.27 -3.17
CA THR A 483 -21.65 9.74 -3.24
C THR A 483 -20.69 10.20 -2.15
N LEU A 484 -19.64 10.90 -2.54
CA LEU A 484 -18.57 11.36 -1.64
C LEU A 484 -18.69 12.87 -1.46
N ASP A 485 -18.53 13.32 -0.22
CA ASP A 485 -18.40 14.74 0.10
C ASP A 485 -17.03 15.28 -0.31
N VAL A 486 -17.04 16.44 -0.96
CA VAL A 486 -15.86 17.15 -1.44
C VAL A 486 -15.70 18.43 -0.65
N GLN A 487 -14.61 18.55 0.11
CA GLN A 487 -14.20 19.82 0.70
C GLN A 487 -13.48 20.66 -0.35
N VAL A 488 -13.92 21.90 -0.55
CA VAL A 488 -13.33 22.82 -1.52
C VAL A 488 -12.83 24.08 -0.81
N THR A 489 -11.63 24.54 -1.15
CA THR A 489 -11.20 25.91 -0.79
C THR A 489 -10.78 26.73 -2.00
N ILE A 490 -11.16 28.00 -2.02
CA ILE A 490 -10.84 28.95 -3.11
C ILE A 490 -10.09 30.16 -2.51
N PRO A 491 -9.00 30.62 -3.15
CA PRO A 491 -8.30 31.83 -2.72
C PRO A 491 -9.22 33.07 -2.70
N ASP A 492 -9.13 33.89 -1.65
CA ASP A 492 -9.75 35.20 -1.57
C ASP A 492 -8.73 36.34 -1.82
N PRO A 493 -8.72 36.95 -3.03
CA PRO A 493 -7.82 38.06 -3.33
C PRO A 493 -7.99 39.29 -2.44
N ALA A 494 -9.20 39.55 -1.91
CA ALA A 494 -9.44 40.72 -1.07
C ALA A 494 -8.80 40.55 0.30
N ILE A 495 -8.92 39.37 0.89
CA ILE A 495 -8.26 39.03 2.16
C ILE A 495 -6.74 38.94 1.95
N ALA A 496 -6.28 38.29 0.89
CA ALA A 496 -4.85 38.25 0.57
C ALA A 496 -4.25 39.65 0.45
N ALA A 497 -4.94 40.58 -0.23
CA ALA A 497 -4.50 41.97 -0.35
C ALA A 497 -4.46 42.69 1.01
N ALA A 498 -5.42 42.42 1.90
CA ALA A 498 -5.40 42.94 3.27
C ALA A 498 -4.22 42.42 4.10
N LEU A 499 -3.72 41.22 3.78
CA LEU A 499 -2.52 40.62 4.36
C LEU A 499 -1.22 41.02 3.63
N GLY A 500 -1.30 41.89 2.63
CA GLY A 500 -0.14 42.37 1.86
C GLY A 500 0.30 41.45 0.71
N VAL A 501 -0.51 40.44 0.36
CA VAL A 501 -0.26 39.53 -0.75
C VAL A 501 -1.14 39.91 -1.94
N SER A 502 -0.52 40.25 -3.08
CA SER A 502 -1.28 40.55 -4.30
C SER A 502 -1.58 39.27 -5.06
N LEU A 503 -2.86 38.90 -5.10
CA LEU A 503 -3.36 37.77 -5.88
C LEU A 503 -4.32 38.25 -6.98
N THR A 504 -4.27 37.58 -8.11
CA THR A 504 -5.24 37.76 -9.21
C THR A 504 -5.52 36.40 -9.80
N MET A 505 -6.81 36.05 -9.92
CA MET A 505 -7.22 34.79 -10.52
C MET A 505 -6.73 34.72 -11.98
N PRO A 506 -6.04 33.64 -12.39
CA PRO A 506 -5.65 33.46 -13.79
C PRO A 506 -6.87 33.36 -14.71
N GLU A 507 -6.66 33.64 -16.01
CA GLU A 507 -7.76 33.61 -17.01
C GLU A 507 -8.48 32.26 -17.05
N ASN A 508 -7.73 31.16 -16.95
CA ASN A 508 -8.28 29.80 -16.98
C ASN A 508 -8.85 29.33 -15.62
N GLY A 509 -8.71 30.13 -14.55
CA GLY A 509 -9.07 29.73 -13.19
C GLY A 509 -7.85 29.48 -12.31
N TRP A 510 -8.11 29.13 -11.05
CA TRP A 510 -7.06 28.82 -10.07
C TRP A 510 -6.42 27.44 -10.33
N PRO A 511 -5.09 27.30 -10.26
CA PRO A 511 -4.44 26.00 -10.11
C PRO A 511 -5.03 25.22 -8.93
N VAL A 512 -5.03 23.89 -9.02
CA VAL A 512 -5.66 23.01 -8.03
C VAL A 512 -4.61 22.15 -7.33
N ALA A 513 -4.72 22.05 -6.00
CA ALA A 513 -4.10 21.01 -5.19
C ALA A 513 -5.19 20.05 -4.66
N MET A 514 -5.14 18.79 -5.07
CA MET A 514 -5.88 17.73 -4.40
C MET A 514 -5.20 17.42 -3.06
N LEU A 515 -5.96 17.29 -1.98
CA LEU A 515 -5.43 17.01 -0.64
C LEU A 515 -5.87 15.62 -0.18
N ALA A 516 -4.91 14.78 0.23
CA ALA A 516 -5.14 13.42 0.71
C ALA A 516 -4.65 13.27 2.17
N HIS A 517 -5.57 12.95 3.08
CA HIS A 517 -5.29 12.85 4.52
C HIS A 517 -4.69 11.49 4.90
N GLY A 518 -4.05 11.45 6.07
CA GLY A 518 -3.44 10.23 6.65
C GLY A 518 -4.45 9.33 7.38
N ILE A 519 -3.96 8.18 7.85
CA ILE A 519 -4.78 7.23 8.61
C ILE A 519 -5.19 7.82 9.96
N GLY A 520 -6.43 7.59 10.41
CA GLY A 520 -6.94 8.18 11.65
C GLY A 520 -7.29 9.66 11.57
N SER A 521 -7.18 10.27 10.40
CA SER A 521 -7.51 11.68 10.11
C SER A 521 -8.72 11.75 9.16
N LYS A 522 -9.08 12.95 8.70
CA LYS A 522 -10.19 13.22 7.77
C LYS A 522 -9.89 14.42 6.87
N LYS A 523 -10.67 14.63 5.81
CA LYS A 523 -10.48 15.72 4.85
C LYS A 523 -10.48 17.11 5.49
N GLU A 524 -11.24 17.32 6.57
CA GLU A 524 -11.28 18.60 7.29
C GLU A 524 -9.95 18.95 7.96
N ASP A 525 -9.17 17.95 8.39
CA ASP A 525 -7.86 18.20 9.00
C ASP A 525 -6.87 18.81 8.00
N MET A 526 -7.09 18.57 6.69
CA MET A 526 -6.30 19.17 5.61
C MET A 526 -6.52 20.69 5.48
N LEU A 527 -7.54 21.27 6.13
CA LEU A 527 -7.72 22.73 6.17
C LEU A 527 -6.48 23.43 6.75
N ALA A 528 -5.70 22.75 7.60
CA ALA A 528 -4.48 23.27 8.21
C ALA A 528 -3.45 23.80 7.21
N ILE A 529 -3.38 23.24 5.99
CA ILE A 529 -2.46 23.69 4.94
C ILE A 529 -3.11 24.62 3.89
N THR A 530 -4.43 24.74 3.88
CA THR A 530 -5.15 25.51 2.85
C THR A 530 -4.84 27.01 2.88
N ALA A 531 -4.45 27.56 4.03
CA ALA A 531 -4.05 28.95 4.18
C ALA A 531 -2.85 29.32 3.30
N THR A 532 -1.75 28.56 3.40
CA THR A 532 -0.53 28.81 2.62
C THR A 532 -0.78 28.59 1.12
N LEU A 533 -1.57 27.57 0.77
CA LEU A 533 -1.96 27.28 -0.62
C LEU A 533 -2.82 28.40 -1.20
N SER A 534 -3.80 28.89 -0.45
CA SER A 534 -4.68 29.99 -0.88
C SER A 534 -3.89 31.28 -1.05
N LEU A 535 -2.95 31.59 -0.14
CA LEU A 535 -2.05 32.73 -0.28
C LEU A 535 -1.07 32.60 -1.45
N ALA A 536 -0.82 31.38 -1.93
CA ALA A 536 -0.08 31.10 -3.16
C ALA A 536 -0.98 31.08 -4.42
N GLY A 537 -2.28 31.35 -4.27
CA GLY A 537 -3.24 31.38 -5.37
C GLY A 537 -3.64 29.98 -5.88
N ILE A 538 -3.75 29.01 -4.98
CA ILE A 538 -4.09 27.62 -5.29
C ILE A 538 -5.43 27.27 -4.63
N ALA A 539 -6.36 26.74 -5.42
CA ALA A 539 -7.61 26.14 -4.92
C ALA A 539 -7.36 24.70 -4.45
N THR A 540 -8.13 24.22 -3.49
CA THR A 540 -7.96 22.85 -2.96
C THR A 540 -9.23 22.02 -3.03
N PHE A 541 -9.08 20.72 -3.27
CA PHE A 541 -10.17 19.74 -3.29
C PHE A 541 -9.76 18.52 -2.47
N ALA A 542 -10.59 18.08 -1.53
CA ALA A 542 -10.30 16.95 -0.65
C ALA A 542 -11.53 16.08 -0.47
N ILE A 543 -11.33 14.76 -0.39
CA ILE A 543 -12.34 13.75 -0.07
C ILE A 543 -11.80 12.89 1.07
N ASP A 544 -12.69 12.22 1.79
CA ASP A 544 -12.28 11.21 2.76
C ASP A 544 -11.86 9.91 2.05
N GLN A 545 -10.85 9.25 2.59
CA GLN A 545 -10.51 7.88 2.21
C GLN A 545 -11.62 6.91 2.67
N PRO A 546 -11.70 5.69 2.12
CA PRO A 546 -12.66 4.68 2.58
C PRO A 546 -12.63 4.53 4.09
N LEU A 547 -13.80 4.40 4.71
CA LEU A 547 -13.99 4.22 6.15
C LEU A 547 -13.54 5.41 7.02
N HIS A 548 -13.07 6.53 6.45
CA HIS A 548 -12.63 7.70 7.22
C HIS A 548 -13.67 8.81 7.22
N GLY A 549 -13.63 9.67 8.23
CA GLY A 549 -14.42 10.89 8.30
C GLY A 549 -15.90 10.63 8.04
N SER A 550 -16.43 11.24 6.99
CA SER A 550 -17.84 11.10 6.56
C SER A 550 -18.18 9.78 5.87
N ARG A 551 -17.21 8.90 5.64
CA ARG A 551 -17.36 7.61 4.95
C ARG A 551 -17.36 6.40 5.90
N GLY A 552 -17.67 6.64 7.18
CA GLY A 552 -17.94 5.57 8.14
C GLY A 552 -19.36 5.03 8.02
N TYR A 553 -19.65 3.98 8.79
CA TYR A 553 -20.95 3.32 8.81
C TYR A 553 -21.54 3.30 10.22
N ASP A 554 -22.70 3.93 10.37
CA ASP A 554 -23.64 3.79 11.50
C ASP A 554 -24.56 2.59 11.24
N LEU A 555 -24.25 1.48 11.89
CA LEU A 555 -24.96 0.20 11.77
C LEU A 555 -26.21 0.16 12.66
N THR A 556 -26.31 1.03 13.67
CA THR A 556 -27.43 1.02 14.64
C THR A 556 -28.47 2.13 14.41
N GLY A 557 -28.14 3.12 13.59
CA GLY A 557 -28.98 4.27 13.25
C GLY A 557 -29.06 5.31 14.37
N ASP A 558 -28.10 5.34 15.30
CA ASP A 558 -28.09 6.27 16.44
C ASP A 558 -27.29 7.56 16.19
N GLY A 559 -26.66 7.67 15.01
CA GLY A 559 -25.82 8.78 14.59
C GLY A 559 -24.35 8.63 14.98
N VAL A 560 -23.93 7.46 15.45
CA VAL A 560 -22.53 7.14 15.77
C VAL A 560 -22.07 5.98 14.89
N ASP A 561 -20.91 6.15 14.25
CA ASP A 561 -20.35 5.07 13.43
C ASP A 561 -19.79 3.95 14.30
N GLU A 562 -20.11 2.70 13.96
CA GLU A 562 -19.41 1.52 14.48
C GLU A 562 -18.18 1.16 13.65
N ILE A 563 -18.21 1.45 12.34
CA ILE A 563 -17.08 1.22 11.44
C ILE A 563 -16.58 2.57 10.93
N ASN A 564 -15.50 3.07 11.54
CA ASN A 564 -14.82 4.27 11.09
C ASN A 564 -13.33 4.24 11.51
N ALA A 565 -12.43 4.61 10.60
CA ALA A 565 -10.98 4.63 10.82
C ALA A 565 -10.48 5.91 11.49
N THR A 566 -11.27 6.99 11.44
CA THR A 566 -11.02 8.26 12.12
C THR A 566 -11.64 8.29 13.52
N LEU A 567 -12.90 7.85 13.63
CA LEU A 567 -13.70 8.03 14.85
C LEU A 567 -13.65 6.83 15.80
N VAL A 568 -13.37 5.62 15.30
CA VAL A 568 -13.39 4.38 16.09
C VAL A 568 -12.00 3.77 16.23
N SER A 569 -11.41 3.26 15.14
CA SER A 569 -10.06 2.68 15.15
C SER A 569 -9.43 2.68 13.77
N PRO A 570 -8.16 3.12 13.61
CA PRO A 570 -7.39 2.98 12.38
C PRO A 570 -7.36 1.55 11.83
N THR A 571 -7.55 0.55 12.70
CA THR A 571 -7.55 -0.87 12.32
C THR A 571 -8.68 -1.24 11.36
N HIS A 572 -9.78 -0.48 11.30
CA HIS A 572 -10.84 -0.70 10.30
C HIS A 572 -10.33 -0.53 8.86
N TYR A 573 -9.40 0.41 8.64
CA TYR A 573 -8.78 0.59 7.33
C TYR A 573 -7.59 -0.37 7.13
N MET A 574 -6.74 -0.54 8.14
CA MET A 574 -5.56 -1.44 8.05
C MET A 574 -5.96 -2.91 7.91
N ASN A 575 -7.12 -3.26 8.44
CA ASN A 575 -7.82 -4.52 8.35
C ASN A 575 -6.93 -5.76 8.46
N LEU A 576 -6.25 -5.90 9.59
CA LEU A 576 -5.30 -7.01 9.83
C LEU A 576 -5.98 -8.37 9.96
N ALA A 577 -7.31 -8.40 10.14
CA ALA A 577 -8.12 -9.61 10.16
C ALA A 577 -8.53 -10.08 8.76
N SER A 578 -8.53 -9.19 7.75
CA SER A 578 -8.74 -9.52 6.34
C SER A 578 -7.73 -8.76 5.48
N LEU A 579 -6.58 -9.39 5.23
CA LEU A 579 -5.51 -8.83 4.39
C LEU A 579 -5.97 -8.48 2.96
N PRO A 580 -6.87 -9.25 2.30
CA PRO A 580 -7.44 -8.85 1.02
C PRO A 580 -8.23 -7.54 1.10
N THR A 581 -9.01 -7.32 2.17
CA THR A 581 -9.75 -6.07 2.38
C THR A 581 -8.79 -4.91 2.65
N ALA A 582 -7.72 -5.13 3.43
CA ALA A 582 -6.67 -4.13 3.66
C ALA A 582 -6.02 -3.65 2.35
N ARG A 583 -5.70 -4.59 1.45
CA ARG A 583 -5.16 -4.32 0.11
C ARG A 583 -6.15 -3.50 -0.72
N ASP A 584 -7.42 -3.89 -0.70
CA ASP A 584 -8.43 -3.27 -1.53
C ASP A 584 -8.89 -1.91 -1.00
N ASN A 585 -8.75 -1.63 0.30
CA ASN A 585 -8.89 -0.28 0.87
C ASN A 585 -7.93 0.70 0.19
N LEU A 586 -6.65 0.33 0.03
CA LEU A 586 -5.66 1.15 -0.69
C LEU A 586 -6.03 1.35 -2.16
N ARG A 587 -6.46 0.29 -2.84
CA ARG A 587 -6.85 0.36 -4.26
C ARG A 587 -8.12 1.21 -4.45
N GLN A 588 -9.08 1.15 -3.53
CA GLN A 588 -10.25 2.02 -3.54
C GLN A 588 -9.85 3.48 -3.34
N SER A 589 -8.95 3.79 -2.41
CA SER A 589 -8.45 5.17 -2.25
C SER A 589 -7.81 5.71 -3.53
N VAL A 590 -7.02 4.91 -4.23
CA VAL A 590 -6.42 5.30 -5.51
C VAL A 590 -7.50 5.50 -6.59
N SER A 591 -8.49 4.60 -6.67
CA SER A 591 -9.65 4.74 -7.56
C SER A 591 -10.42 6.03 -7.28
N ASP A 592 -10.68 6.36 -6.03
CA ASP A 592 -11.41 7.57 -5.64
C ASP A 592 -10.65 8.84 -6.02
N LEU A 593 -9.32 8.85 -5.88
CA LEU A 593 -8.48 9.96 -6.35
C LEU A 593 -8.47 10.08 -7.89
N LEU A 594 -8.47 8.97 -8.63
CA LEU A 594 -8.64 8.98 -10.09
C LEU A 594 -10.00 9.56 -10.49
N GLY A 595 -11.06 9.16 -9.78
CA GLY A 595 -12.42 9.67 -9.97
C GLY A 595 -12.54 11.16 -9.67
N LEU A 596 -11.99 11.62 -8.54
CA LEU A 596 -11.94 13.04 -8.18
C LEU A 596 -11.19 13.85 -9.24
N ARG A 597 -10.02 13.38 -9.68
CA ARG A 597 -9.23 14.03 -10.73
C ARG A 597 -9.99 14.11 -12.05
N LEU A 598 -10.69 13.05 -12.44
CA LEU A 598 -11.54 13.05 -13.63
C LEU A 598 -12.68 14.06 -13.48
N GLY A 599 -13.31 14.11 -12.30
CA GLY A 599 -14.42 15.00 -11.99
C GLY A 599 -14.07 16.49 -11.95
N LEU A 600 -12.80 16.85 -11.72
CA LEU A 600 -12.34 18.23 -11.90
C LEU A 600 -12.55 18.75 -13.33
N ASN A 601 -12.68 17.88 -14.34
CA ASN A 601 -13.04 18.29 -15.70
C ASN A 601 -14.53 18.67 -15.86
N ALA A 602 -15.35 18.46 -14.82
CA ALA A 602 -16.79 18.68 -14.82
C ALA A 602 -17.27 19.29 -13.48
N VAL A 603 -16.70 20.43 -13.09
CA VAL A 603 -17.14 21.19 -11.90
C VAL A 603 -18.34 22.07 -12.24
N VAL A 604 -19.40 21.96 -11.43
CA VAL A 604 -20.59 22.82 -11.46
C VAL A 604 -20.56 23.75 -10.25
N ASP A 605 -20.46 25.05 -10.52
CA ASP A 605 -20.54 26.10 -9.50
C ASP A 605 -22.01 26.47 -9.22
N ALA A 606 -22.55 25.95 -8.12
CA ALA A 606 -23.86 26.29 -7.59
C ALA A 606 -23.79 27.34 -6.46
N THR A 607 -22.61 27.92 -6.19
CA THR A 607 -22.43 28.94 -5.15
C THR A 607 -23.13 30.24 -5.52
N ALA A 608 -23.60 30.99 -4.53
CA ALA A 608 -24.23 32.30 -4.73
C ALA A 608 -23.26 33.30 -5.37
N SER A 609 -21.96 33.13 -5.11
CA SER A 609 -20.90 34.01 -5.57
C SER A 609 -20.41 33.72 -7.00
N GLN A 610 -20.67 32.51 -7.52
CA GLN A 610 -20.15 32.02 -8.80
C GLN A 610 -18.61 32.18 -8.89
N SER A 611 -17.91 31.88 -7.79
CA SER A 611 -16.46 32.11 -7.63
C SER A 611 -15.59 30.86 -7.86
N VAL A 612 -16.19 29.70 -8.10
CA VAL A 612 -15.48 28.42 -8.25
C VAL A 612 -15.05 28.27 -9.70
N LYS A 613 -13.87 28.81 -10.02
CA LYS A 613 -13.22 28.67 -11.32
C LYS A 613 -11.82 28.09 -11.17
N ILE A 614 -11.60 26.92 -11.76
CA ILE A 614 -10.35 26.16 -11.65
C ILE A 614 -9.70 25.92 -13.02
N ASP A 615 -8.36 25.83 -13.03
CA ASP A 615 -7.57 25.45 -14.19
C ASP A 615 -7.27 23.94 -14.15
N THR A 616 -8.04 23.17 -14.91
CA THR A 616 -7.95 21.69 -14.95
C THR A 616 -6.68 21.16 -15.61
N SER A 617 -5.88 22.05 -16.24
CA SER A 617 -4.55 21.70 -16.79
C SER A 617 -3.44 21.80 -15.74
N LYS A 618 -3.73 22.38 -14.56
CA LYS A 618 -2.78 22.60 -13.47
C LYS A 618 -3.30 21.98 -12.18
N VAL A 619 -3.30 20.65 -12.16
CA VAL A 619 -3.71 19.87 -10.99
C VAL A 619 -2.48 19.22 -10.38
N SER A 620 -2.25 19.45 -9.09
CA SER A 620 -1.20 18.83 -8.28
C SER A 620 -1.85 18.05 -7.13
N LEU A 621 -1.08 17.25 -6.39
CA LEU A 621 -1.54 16.61 -5.16
C LEU A 621 -0.58 16.88 -4.00
N MET A 622 -1.14 17.07 -2.80
CA MET A 622 -0.42 17.00 -1.54
C MET A 622 -1.04 15.89 -0.67
N GLY A 623 -0.21 15.00 -0.16
CA GLY A 623 -0.63 13.90 0.70
C GLY A 623 0.23 13.79 1.95
N VAL A 624 -0.36 13.32 3.05
CA VAL A 624 0.34 13.05 4.32
C VAL A 624 0.16 11.59 4.70
N SER A 625 1.24 10.90 5.09
CA SER A 625 1.19 9.52 5.60
C SER A 625 0.50 8.58 4.60
N LEU A 626 -0.60 7.91 4.99
CA LEU A 626 -1.46 7.12 4.11
C LEU A 626 -1.93 7.90 2.87
N GLY A 627 -2.21 9.20 3.00
CA GLY A 627 -2.55 10.08 1.89
C GLY A 627 -1.36 10.35 0.96
N ALA A 628 -0.13 10.32 1.47
CA ALA A 628 1.08 10.37 0.66
C ALA A 628 1.34 9.04 -0.06
N ILE A 629 1.06 7.90 0.59
CA ILE A 629 1.15 6.55 -0.01
C ILE A 629 0.16 6.42 -1.17
N THR A 630 -1.13 6.63 -0.88
CA THR A 630 -2.20 6.53 -1.89
C THR A 630 -2.10 7.63 -2.94
N GLY A 631 -1.68 8.84 -2.56
CA GLY A 631 -1.43 9.95 -3.47
C GLY A 631 -0.28 9.69 -4.45
N GLY A 632 0.82 9.07 -4.00
CA GLY A 632 1.92 8.65 -4.86
C GLY A 632 1.49 7.55 -5.85
N ASN A 633 0.75 6.54 -5.39
CA ASN A 633 0.20 5.49 -6.23
C ASN A 633 -0.77 6.07 -7.28
N PHE A 634 -1.67 6.95 -6.85
CA PHE A 634 -2.58 7.67 -7.72
C PHE A 634 -1.82 8.46 -8.80
N ALA A 635 -0.82 9.25 -8.46
CA ALA A 635 -0.08 10.04 -9.44
C ALA A 635 0.64 9.15 -10.46
N SER A 636 1.21 8.03 -10.02
CA SER A 636 1.81 7.01 -10.89
C SER A 636 0.81 6.46 -11.90
N VAL A 637 -0.38 6.03 -11.45
CA VAL A 637 -1.43 5.50 -12.33
C VAL A 637 -2.05 6.60 -13.21
N ALA A 638 -2.26 7.79 -12.67
CA ALA A 638 -2.86 8.93 -13.35
C ALA A 638 -2.00 9.41 -14.54
N ASN A 639 -0.67 9.42 -14.38
CA ASN A 639 0.27 9.82 -15.43
C ASN A 639 0.75 8.67 -16.32
N THR A 640 0.42 7.42 -16.00
CA THR A 640 0.61 6.29 -16.92
C THR A 640 -0.40 6.37 -18.06
N SER A 641 0.08 6.34 -19.32
CA SER A 641 -0.79 6.42 -20.50
C SER A 641 -1.77 5.25 -20.57
N MET A 642 -3.03 5.53 -20.91
CA MET A 642 -4.03 4.49 -21.16
C MET A 642 -3.73 3.70 -22.46
N GLY A 643 -2.94 4.28 -23.37
CA GLY A 643 -2.57 3.67 -24.65
C GLY A 643 -3.73 3.58 -25.64
N GLY A 644 -3.41 3.14 -26.87
CA GLY A 644 -4.39 2.96 -27.94
C GLY A 644 -5.19 4.23 -28.24
N ASP A 645 -6.50 4.06 -28.49
CA ASP A 645 -7.42 5.16 -28.79
C ASP A 645 -7.69 6.07 -27.57
N LEU A 646 -7.46 5.56 -26.34
CA LEU A 646 -7.68 6.32 -25.11
C LEU A 646 -6.52 7.26 -24.75
N ALA A 647 -5.34 7.11 -25.38
CA ALA A 647 -4.19 7.97 -25.09
C ALA A 647 -4.48 9.47 -25.30
N ALA A 648 -5.41 9.82 -26.19
CA ALA A 648 -5.85 11.21 -26.39
C ALA A 648 -6.54 11.84 -25.15
N LEU A 649 -6.96 11.01 -24.19
CA LEU A 649 -7.66 11.42 -22.97
C LEU A 649 -6.75 11.38 -21.73
N ASP A 650 -5.47 11.05 -21.87
CA ASP A 650 -4.52 10.97 -20.76
C ASP A 650 -4.47 12.28 -19.94
N SER A 651 -4.60 13.44 -20.61
CA SER A 651 -4.60 14.75 -19.96
C SER A 651 -5.77 14.98 -18.99
N MET A 652 -6.85 14.20 -19.09
CA MET A 652 -7.99 14.29 -18.17
C MET A 652 -7.64 13.75 -16.78
N PHE A 653 -6.64 12.87 -16.70
CA PHE A 653 -6.12 12.32 -15.45
C PHE A 653 -4.78 12.94 -15.04
N ALA A 654 -4.04 13.55 -15.97
CA ALA A 654 -2.68 14.01 -15.72
C ALA A 654 -2.56 14.92 -14.48
N VAL A 655 -1.52 14.67 -13.67
CA VAL A 655 -1.14 15.42 -12.47
C VAL A 655 0.22 16.05 -12.71
N GLN A 656 0.34 17.35 -12.47
CA GLN A 656 1.54 18.12 -12.79
C GLN A 656 2.73 17.79 -11.89
N GLN A 657 2.48 17.54 -10.61
CA GLN A 657 3.49 17.28 -9.57
C GLN A 657 2.80 16.79 -8.28
N VAL A 658 3.58 16.18 -7.39
CA VAL A 658 3.11 15.77 -6.05
C VAL A 658 4.05 16.21 -4.94
N SER A 659 3.46 16.56 -3.79
CA SER A 659 4.18 16.75 -2.53
C SER A 659 3.72 15.69 -1.52
N LEU A 660 4.66 14.92 -0.98
CA LEU A 660 4.40 13.69 -0.22
C LEU A 660 5.10 13.80 1.15
N GLU A 661 4.33 14.00 2.22
CA GLU A 661 4.86 13.99 3.59
C GLU A 661 4.81 12.59 4.19
N SER A 662 5.96 12.11 4.65
CA SER A 662 6.14 10.84 5.35
C SER A 662 5.52 9.60 4.67
N PRO A 663 5.62 9.39 3.33
CA PRO A 663 5.23 8.11 2.73
C PRO A 663 6.27 7.01 3.04
N GLY A 664 5.86 5.74 3.01
CA GLY A 664 6.77 4.59 3.09
C GLY A 664 6.26 3.39 2.29
N GLY A 665 7.19 2.58 1.78
CA GLY A 665 6.91 1.30 1.11
C GLY A 665 7.27 0.10 1.99
N GLY A 666 6.89 -1.11 1.60
CA GLY A 666 7.08 -2.32 2.42
C GLY A 666 6.18 -2.32 3.65
N MET A 667 4.88 -2.14 3.42
CA MET A 667 3.87 -1.87 4.43
C MET A 667 3.84 -2.83 5.60
N ALA A 668 3.92 -4.15 5.37
CA ALA A 668 3.82 -5.11 6.46
C ALA A 668 4.98 -4.96 7.46
N THR A 669 6.20 -4.84 6.95
CA THR A 669 7.40 -4.70 7.77
C THR A 669 7.43 -3.36 8.49
N PHE A 670 7.16 -2.25 7.80
CA PHE A 670 7.18 -0.95 8.49
C PHE A 670 6.09 -0.84 9.55
N LEU A 671 4.92 -1.46 9.35
CA LEU A 671 3.86 -1.46 10.35
C LEU A 671 4.25 -2.26 11.60
N LEU A 672 4.89 -3.42 11.43
CA LEU A 672 5.39 -4.23 12.55
C LEU A 672 6.55 -3.57 13.32
N GLU A 673 7.38 -2.80 12.61
CA GLU A 673 8.51 -2.05 13.19
C GLU A 673 8.14 -0.63 13.66
N SER A 674 6.94 -0.15 13.33
CA SER A 674 6.44 1.17 13.73
C SER A 674 6.40 1.31 15.26
N PRO A 675 7.01 2.35 15.85
CA PRO A 675 6.85 2.64 17.27
C PRO A 675 5.40 2.89 17.69
N SER A 676 4.58 3.49 16.81
CA SER A 676 3.19 3.83 17.10
C SER A 676 2.23 2.66 16.85
N PHE A 677 2.41 1.90 15.78
CA PHE A 677 1.50 0.80 15.42
C PHE A 677 1.99 -0.59 15.81
N GLY A 678 3.30 -0.83 15.77
CA GLY A 678 3.90 -2.15 15.98
C GLY A 678 3.45 -2.85 17.27
N PRO A 679 3.40 -2.17 18.43
CA PRO A 679 2.90 -2.77 19.67
C PRO A 679 1.44 -3.26 19.57
N LEU A 680 0.55 -2.48 18.95
CA LEU A 680 -0.85 -2.86 18.79
C LEU A 680 -0.99 -4.07 17.86
N ILE A 681 -0.31 -4.03 16.71
CA ILE A 681 -0.32 -5.13 15.72
C ILE A 681 0.20 -6.42 16.35
N LYS A 682 1.36 -6.37 17.02
CA LYS A 682 1.93 -7.53 17.70
C LYS A 682 0.99 -8.09 18.75
N GLY A 683 0.25 -7.22 19.46
CA GLY A 683 -0.76 -7.65 20.42
C GLY A 683 -1.95 -8.35 19.78
N LEU A 684 -2.45 -7.82 18.67
CA LEU A 684 -3.55 -8.44 17.91
C LEU A 684 -3.14 -9.82 17.36
N LEU A 685 -1.92 -9.94 16.85
CA LEU A 685 -1.37 -11.22 16.36
C LEU A 685 -1.17 -12.22 17.51
N LEU A 686 -0.56 -11.78 18.61
CA LEU A 686 -0.33 -12.65 19.78
C LEU A 686 -1.63 -13.10 20.44
N SER A 687 -2.69 -12.28 20.42
CA SER A 687 -4.02 -12.68 20.93
C SER A 687 -4.63 -13.84 20.15
N GLN A 688 -4.22 -14.04 18.89
CA GLN A 688 -4.70 -15.13 18.05
C GLN A 688 -3.74 -16.33 18.05
N ALA A 689 -2.43 -16.07 18.12
CA ALA A 689 -1.41 -17.10 17.94
C ALA A 689 -0.77 -17.62 19.25
N SER A 690 -1.02 -16.99 20.40
CA SER A 690 -0.33 -17.32 21.67
C SER A 690 -1.28 -17.47 22.86
N ASP A 691 -1.54 -18.71 23.24
CA ASP A 691 -2.27 -19.06 24.48
C ASP A 691 -1.61 -18.45 25.73
N GLU A 692 -0.28 -18.34 25.74
CA GLU A 692 0.48 -17.74 26.85
C GLU A 692 0.20 -16.24 26.97
N PHE A 693 0.09 -15.54 25.84
CA PHE A 693 -0.26 -14.13 25.82
C PHE A 693 -1.71 -13.91 26.24
N VAL A 694 -2.65 -14.73 25.75
CA VAL A 694 -4.06 -14.69 26.19
C VAL A 694 -4.19 -14.95 27.69
N ALA A 695 -3.39 -15.87 28.23
CA ALA A 695 -3.33 -16.11 29.68
C ALA A 695 -2.79 -14.90 30.44
N LEU A 696 -1.79 -14.20 29.90
CA LEU A 696 -1.27 -12.95 30.47
C LEU A 696 -2.35 -11.86 30.50
N LEU A 697 -3.13 -11.67 29.42
CA LEU A 697 -4.23 -10.71 29.39
C LEU A 697 -5.25 -10.99 30.51
N ASN A 698 -5.67 -12.26 30.64
CA ASN A 698 -6.57 -12.69 31.71
C ASN A 698 -5.95 -12.47 33.10
N GLN A 699 -4.65 -12.67 33.27
CA GLN A 699 -3.96 -12.42 34.54
C GLN A 699 -3.90 -10.93 34.89
N LEU A 700 -3.61 -10.06 33.92
CA LEU A 700 -3.45 -8.62 34.14
C LEU A 700 -4.80 -7.90 34.28
N TYR A 701 -5.81 -8.30 33.52
CA TYR A 701 -7.07 -7.56 33.37
C TYR A 701 -8.33 -8.36 33.72
N GLY A 702 -8.22 -9.66 33.98
CA GLY A 702 -9.37 -10.52 34.30
C GLY A 702 -10.21 -10.95 33.09
N THR A 703 -9.81 -10.58 31.88
CA THR A 703 -10.45 -10.90 30.60
C THR A 703 -9.40 -10.85 29.47
N SER A 704 -9.65 -11.54 28.35
CA SER A 704 -8.90 -11.39 27.10
C SER A 704 -9.49 -10.35 26.16
N ASP A 705 -10.76 -9.97 26.36
CA ASP A 705 -11.41 -8.87 25.66
C ASP A 705 -11.00 -7.56 26.32
N VAL A 706 -9.93 -6.96 25.80
CA VAL A 706 -9.24 -5.81 26.37
C VAL A 706 -9.24 -4.64 25.40
N THR A 707 -9.11 -3.42 25.93
CA THR A 707 -8.93 -2.22 25.09
C THR A 707 -7.59 -2.24 24.36
N GLU A 708 -7.48 -1.53 23.24
CA GLU A 708 -6.21 -1.38 22.49
C GLU A 708 -5.06 -0.90 23.39
N GLN A 709 -5.33 0.04 24.31
CA GLN A 709 -4.33 0.55 25.26
C GLN A 709 -3.81 -0.53 26.22
N GLN A 710 -4.71 -1.37 26.72
CA GLN A 710 -4.34 -2.50 27.57
C GLN A 710 -3.55 -3.54 26.78
N LEU A 711 -3.93 -3.78 25.53
CA LEU A 711 -3.25 -4.71 24.64
C LEU A 711 -1.80 -4.28 24.37
N VAL A 712 -1.59 -3.01 24.01
CA VAL A 712 -0.26 -2.41 23.82
C VAL A 712 0.62 -2.55 25.07
N ALA A 713 0.07 -2.25 26.25
CA ALA A 713 0.80 -2.37 27.51
C ALA A 713 1.19 -3.83 27.84
N ALA A 714 0.31 -4.78 27.53
CA ALA A 714 0.55 -6.20 27.74
C ALA A 714 1.65 -6.75 26.83
N VAL A 715 1.71 -6.33 25.57
CA VAL A 715 2.73 -6.79 24.61
C VAL A 715 4.14 -6.46 25.09
N SER A 716 4.39 -5.23 25.55
CA SER A 716 5.71 -4.86 26.08
C SER A 716 6.10 -5.77 27.24
N THR A 717 5.17 -5.99 28.17
CA THR A 717 5.39 -6.88 29.33
C THR A 717 5.66 -8.31 28.91
N PHE A 718 4.92 -8.82 27.92
CA PHE A 718 5.06 -10.17 27.41
C PHE A 718 6.43 -10.37 26.75
N MET A 719 6.79 -9.51 25.80
CA MET A 719 8.04 -9.61 25.05
C MET A 719 9.27 -9.53 25.94
N GLU A 720 9.26 -8.69 26.99
CA GLU A 720 10.35 -8.60 27.98
C GLU A 720 10.49 -9.85 28.86
N SER A 721 9.44 -10.67 28.96
CA SER A 721 9.41 -11.87 29.80
C SER A 721 9.87 -13.16 29.11
N LEU A 722 9.98 -13.14 27.77
CA LEU A 722 10.31 -14.32 26.97
C LEU A 722 11.77 -14.75 27.13
N THR A 723 12.03 -16.06 27.13
CA THR A 723 13.39 -16.57 26.88
C THR A 723 13.78 -16.37 25.41
N ALA A 724 15.07 -16.54 25.08
CA ALA A 724 15.54 -16.42 23.71
C ALA A 724 14.83 -17.40 22.76
N GLU A 725 14.57 -18.64 23.22
CA GLU A 725 13.87 -19.65 22.45
C GLU A 725 12.39 -19.30 22.25
N GLN A 726 11.71 -18.78 23.28
CA GLN A 726 10.32 -18.32 23.17
C GLN A 726 10.21 -17.10 22.25
N ALA A 727 11.13 -16.15 22.37
CA ALA A 727 11.20 -14.97 21.51
C ALA A 727 11.42 -15.37 20.04
N ALA A 728 12.27 -16.36 19.77
CA ALA A 728 12.45 -16.89 18.42
C ALA A 728 11.16 -17.47 17.84
N SER A 729 10.41 -18.25 18.64
CA SER A 729 9.12 -18.80 18.22
C SER A 729 8.08 -17.71 17.95
N VAL A 730 8.03 -16.67 18.78
CA VAL A 730 7.11 -15.53 18.60
C VAL A 730 7.50 -14.71 17.36
N ASN A 731 8.79 -14.47 17.15
CA ASN A 731 9.28 -13.75 15.97
C ASN A 731 9.04 -14.52 14.66
N ALA A 732 9.02 -15.86 14.71
CA ALA A 732 8.64 -16.68 13.56
C ALA A 732 7.18 -16.40 13.13
N VAL A 733 6.25 -16.31 14.09
CA VAL A 733 4.84 -15.93 13.83
C VAL A 733 4.76 -14.55 13.18
N PHE A 734 5.51 -13.58 13.70
CA PHE A 734 5.53 -12.23 13.09
C PHE A 734 6.13 -12.23 11.69
N SER A 735 7.12 -13.07 11.41
CA SER A 735 7.76 -13.17 10.10
C SER A 735 6.84 -13.82 9.08
N GLU A 736 6.14 -14.88 9.46
CA GLU A 736 5.12 -15.54 8.63
C GLU A 736 3.97 -14.57 8.29
N PHE A 737 3.46 -13.87 9.29
CA PHE A 737 2.46 -12.82 9.05
C PHE A 737 3.02 -11.72 8.14
N ALA A 738 4.25 -11.25 8.36
CA ALA A 738 4.85 -10.22 7.52
C ALA A 738 4.98 -10.66 6.06
N PHE A 739 5.35 -11.92 5.81
CA PHE A 739 5.41 -12.50 4.47
C PHE A 739 4.06 -12.48 3.79
N ALA A 740 3.03 -13.04 4.44
CA ALA A 740 1.69 -13.11 3.87
C ALA A 740 1.09 -11.71 3.70
N ALA A 741 1.18 -10.85 4.72
CA ALA A 741 0.69 -9.48 4.65
C ALA A 741 1.39 -8.66 3.56
N GLN A 742 2.71 -8.74 3.43
CA GLN A 742 3.39 -7.99 2.37
C GLN A 742 3.00 -8.53 0.99
N THR A 743 2.97 -9.84 0.83
CA THR A 743 2.53 -10.47 -0.41
C THR A 743 1.13 -10.01 -0.76
N MET A 744 0.18 -10.00 0.17
CA MET A 744 -1.17 -9.48 -0.10
C MET A 744 -1.19 -8.01 -0.49
N MET A 745 -0.40 -7.18 0.19
CA MET A 745 -0.44 -5.73 0.07
C MET A 745 0.31 -5.19 -1.15
N ASP A 746 1.18 -5.96 -1.79
CA ASP A 746 2.09 -5.48 -2.85
C ASP A 746 1.39 -4.68 -3.95
N SER A 747 0.20 -5.08 -4.35
CA SER A 747 -0.57 -4.37 -5.37
C SER A 747 -1.12 -2.99 -4.94
N GLY A 748 -1.18 -2.71 -3.64
CA GLY A 748 -1.46 -1.39 -3.06
C GLY A 748 -0.23 -0.71 -2.46
N ASP A 749 0.92 -1.39 -2.41
CA ASP A 749 2.16 -0.90 -1.79
C ASP A 749 2.91 0.07 -2.73
N PRO A 750 3.36 1.24 -2.24
CA PRO A 750 3.96 2.26 -3.10
C PRO A 750 5.32 1.87 -3.68
N THR A 751 6.00 0.86 -3.14
CA THR A 751 7.24 0.33 -3.73
C THR A 751 7.04 -0.09 -5.19
N ASN A 752 5.89 -0.69 -5.53
CA ASN A 752 5.60 -1.13 -6.90
C ASN A 752 5.25 0.02 -7.87
N TYR A 753 4.96 1.21 -7.34
CA TYR A 753 4.62 2.39 -8.14
C TYR A 753 5.76 3.41 -8.23
N ALA A 754 6.77 3.27 -7.37
CA ALA A 754 7.84 4.25 -7.14
C ALA A 754 8.63 4.62 -8.41
N GLN A 755 9.10 3.63 -9.17
CA GLN A 755 9.88 3.89 -10.39
C GLN A 755 9.04 4.60 -11.46
N ALA A 756 7.80 4.17 -11.65
CA ALA A 756 6.86 4.80 -12.59
C ALA A 756 6.49 6.22 -12.14
N LEU A 757 6.33 6.45 -10.83
CA LEU A 757 6.11 7.78 -10.26
C LEU A 757 7.28 8.70 -10.58
N GLY A 758 8.50 8.30 -10.23
CA GLY A 758 9.71 9.11 -10.47
C GLY A 758 10.01 9.38 -11.95
N ALA A 759 9.62 8.47 -12.84
CA ALA A 759 9.78 8.63 -14.28
C ALA A 759 8.73 9.54 -14.94
N SER A 760 7.56 9.71 -14.32
CA SER A 760 6.41 10.38 -14.95
C SER A 760 5.99 11.67 -14.26
N THR A 761 6.35 11.87 -12.99
CA THR A 761 5.80 12.93 -12.15
C THR A 761 6.91 13.58 -11.31
N PRO A 762 7.04 14.90 -11.29
CA PRO A 762 7.87 15.61 -10.33
C PRO A 762 7.41 15.35 -8.89
N VAL A 763 8.35 15.03 -8.00
CA VAL A 763 8.06 14.65 -6.60
C VAL A 763 8.88 15.50 -5.62
N HIS A 764 8.18 16.16 -4.70
CA HIS A 764 8.74 16.71 -3.47
C HIS A 764 8.35 15.79 -2.31
N MET A 765 9.32 15.15 -1.67
CA MET A 765 9.09 14.28 -0.51
C MET A 765 9.67 14.92 0.75
N MET A 766 8.97 14.81 1.88
CA MET A 766 9.41 15.33 3.17
C MET A 766 9.44 14.20 4.19
N THR A 767 10.52 14.09 4.96
CA THR A 767 10.71 13.05 5.99
C THR A 767 11.32 13.67 7.25
N VAL A 768 10.78 13.36 8.42
CA VAL A 768 11.39 13.72 9.71
C VAL A 768 12.39 12.62 10.13
N VAL A 769 13.68 12.94 10.11
CA VAL A 769 14.77 12.01 10.51
C VAL A 769 15.25 12.22 11.93
N GLY A 770 14.83 13.33 12.57
CA GLY A 770 15.28 13.70 13.91
C GLY A 770 16.74 14.17 13.94
N ASP A 771 17.24 14.46 15.14
CA ASP A 771 18.61 14.93 15.37
C ASP A 771 19.51 13.87 16.05
N GLY A 772 18.99 12.65 16.23
CA GLY A 772 19.64 11.56 16.95
C GLY A 772 19.59 11.68 18.48
N GLY A 773 18.93 12.71 19.01
CA GLY A 773 18.66 12.88 20.44
C GLY A 773 17.34 12.23 20.90
N GLU A 774 17.07 12.31 22.20
CA GLU A 774 15.87 11.73 22.82
C GLU A 774 14.61 12.61 22.64
N THR A 775 14.77 13.86 22.17
CA THR A 775 13.68 14.83 22.03
C THR A 775 13.17 14.94 20.60
N ASN A 776 14.07 15.12 19.63
CA ASN A 776 13.72 15.18 18.21
C ASN A 776 13.93 13.80 17.60
N LEU A 777 12.98 12.91 17.87
CA LEU A 777 13.00 11.56 17.34
C LEU A 777 12.75 11.56 15.82
N PRO A 778 13.22 10.53 15.09
CA PRO A 778 12.74 10.27 13.74
C PRO A 778 11.23 10.03 13.75
N ASP A 779 10.61 10.01 12.58
CA ASP A 779 9.21 9.65 12.42
C ASP A 779 8.83 8.37 13.20
N GLN A 780 7.84 8.49 14.09
CA GLN A 780 7.42 7.43 15.00
C GLN A 780 6.24 6.61 14.48
N VAL A 781 5.72 6.93 13.28
CA VAL A 781 4.58 6.25 12.68
C VAL A 781 5.03 5.39 11.51
N ILE A 782 5.72 5.98 10.53
CA ILE A 782 6.34 5.24 9.44
C ILE A 782 7.86 5.33 9.63
N PRO A 783 8.54 4.23 9.99
CA PRO A 783 10.00 4.23 10.14
C PRO A 783 10.72 4.79 8.91
N VAL A 784 11.71 5.65 9.17
CA VAL A 784 12.60 6.23 8.15
C VAL A 784 13.30 5.12 7.34
N SER A 785 13.66 4.03 8.01
CA SER A 785 14.21 2.79 7.46
C SER A 785 13.83 1.62 8.37
N THR A 786 13.77 0.40 7.84
CA THR A 786 13.54 -0.83 8.61
C THR A 786 14.69 -1.82 8.46
N ALA A 787 14.55 -3.03 9.01
CA ALA A 787 15.49 -4.12 8.78
C ALA A 787 15.53 -4.61 7.31
N LEU A 788 14.49 -4.33 6.51
CA LEU A 788 14.42 -4.75 5.12
C LEU A 788 14.79 -3.62 4.15
N PRO A 789 15.56 -3.92 3.09
CA PRO A 789 16.15 -2.88 2.22
C PRO A 789 15.14 -2.13 1.37
N LEU A 790 13.93 -2.67 1.19
CA LEU A 790 12.85 -2.06 0.39
C LEU A 790 11.73 -1.46 1.25
N SER A 791 11.90 -1.38 2.57
CA SER A 791 10.84 -0.98 3.51
C SER A 791 11.19 0.29 4.30
N GLY A 792 10.24 1.22 4.38
CA GLY A 792 10.37 2.52 5.06
C GLY A 792 10.39 3.71 4.11
N GLN A 793 10.64 4.91 4.66
CA GLN A 793 10.58 6.17 3.90
C GLN A 793 11.78 6.36 2.95
N LEU A 794 13.02 6.15 3.42
CA LEU A 794 14.22 6.35 2.59
C LEU A 794 14.33 5.31 1.46
N PRO A 795 14.05 4.01 1.67
CA PRO A 795 14.00 3.06 0.56
C PRO A 795 13.00 3.46 -0.53
N LEU A 796 11.81 3.92 -0.14
CA LEU A 796 10.82 4.42 -1.10
C LEU A 796 11.35 5.63 -1.88
N ALA A 797 11.93 6.63 -1.18
CA ALA A 797 12.53 7.80 -1.83
C ALA A 797 13.64 7.42 -2.84
N GLN A 798 14.47 6.44 -2.49
CA GLN A 798 15.51 5.92 -3.37
C GLN A 798 14.93 5.23 -4.62
N LEU A 799 13.85 4.45 -4.48
CA LEU A 799 13.18 3.80 -5.60
C LEU A 799 12.47 4.79 -6.54
N ILE A 800 11.96 5.90 -5.99
CA ILE A 800 11.45 7.02 -6.79
C ILE A 800 12.60 7.74 -7.52
N GLY A 801 13.82 7.65 -7.01
CA GLY A 801 15.01 8.31 -7.58
C GLY A 801 15.22 9.73 -7.03
N LEU A 802 14.84 9.98 -5.78
CA LEU A 802 14.97 11.28 -5.14
C LEU A 802 16.37 11.51 -4.57
N GLU A 803 16.86 12.74 -4.76
CA GLU A 803 18.07 13.23 -4.11
C GLU A 803 17.70 14.17 -2.97
N GLN A 804 18.52 14.18 -1.92
CA GLN A 804 18.32 15.09 -0.79
C GLN A 804 18.47 16.55 -1.22
N VAL A 805 17.58 17.41 -0.74
CA VAL A 805 17.59 18.86 -0.94
C VAL A 805 17.80 19.52 0.42
N THR A 806 18.98 20.12 0.62
CA THR A 806 19.35 20.80 1.87
C THR A 806 19.31 22.33 1.77
N THR A 807 19.29 22.85 0.54
CA THR A 807 19.18 24.27 0.21
C THR A 807 18.28 24.42 -1.02
N THR A 808 17.75 25.62 -1.28
CA THR A 808 16.80 25.84 -2.39
C THR A 808 17.30 25.26 -3.71
N LYS A 809 16.51 24.35 -4.30
CA LYS A 809 16.74 23.73 -5.62
C LYS A 809 15.72 24.29 -6.61
N ALA A 810 16.18 24.99 -7.64
CA ALA A 810 15.31 25.56 -8.68
C ALA A 810 15.90 25.37 -10.08
N GLY A 811 15.03 25.19 -11.07
CA GLY A 811 15.41 24.96 -12.47
C GLY A 811 14.40 25.53 -13.47
N THR A 812 14.72 25.44 -14.76
CA THR A 812 13.75 25.69 -15.85
C THR A 812 12.90 24.45 -16.15
N ASP A 813 13.44 23.27 -15.84
CA ASP A 813 12.74 21.99 -15.92
C ASP A 813 12.18 21.62 -14.54
N PRO A 814 11.17 20.75 -14.47
CA PRO A 814 10.68 20.25 -13.19
C PRO A 814 11.78 19.59 -12.37
N VAL A 815 11.75 19.82 -11.05
CA VAL A 815 12.70 19.28 -10.09
C VAL A 815 12.00 18.31 -9.15
N SER A 816 12.69 17.22 -8.81
CA SER A 816 12.30 16.30 -7.74
C SER A 816 13.36 16.33 -6.63
N GLY A 817 12.95 16.03 -5.40
CA GLY A 817 13.83 16.00 -4.25
C GLY A 817 13.18 15.52 -2.96
N LEU A 818 14.04 15.11 -2.03
CA LEU A 818 13.70 14.68 -0.67
C LEU A 818 14.24 15.72 0.32
N VAL A 819 13.39 16.29 1.16
CA VAL A 819 13.80 17.17 2.26
C VAL A 819 13.74 16.39 3.56
N LEU A 820 14.87 16.34 4.26
CA LEU A 820 14.99 15.66 5.55
C LEU A 820 14.95 16.70 6.67
N PHE A 821 14.05 16.54 7.63
CA PHE A 821 13.90 17.47 8.75
C PHE A 821 14.54 16.90 10.02
N ASN A 822 15.29 17.74 10.74
CA ASN A 822 16.01 17.35 11.96
C ASN A 822 15.13 17.37 13.22
N SER A 823 13.89 17.84 13.10
CA SER A 823 12.88 17.91 14.16
C SER A 823 11.48 17.86 13.54
N GLY A 824 10.46 17.72 14.38
CA GLY A 824 9.07 17.58 13.94
C GLY A 824 8.43 16.27 14.37
N ALA A 825 7.33 15.93 13.71
CA ALA A 825 6.52 14.73 13.88
C ALA A 825 5.91 14.30 12.52
N HIS A 826 5.22 13.15 12.49
CA HIS A 826 4.72 12.47 11.28
C HIS A 826 3.83 13.29 10.32
N ALA A 827 3.11 14.29 10.82
CA ALA A 827 2.20 15.13 10.05
C ALA A 827 2.42 16.62 10.40
N SER A 828 3.69 17.03 10.45
CA SER A 828 4.09 18.38 10.84
C SER A 828 3.60 19.44 9.87
N SER A 829 3.30 19.11 8.60
CA SER A 829 2.69 20.10 7.70
C SER A 829 1.27 20.49 8.12
N LEU A 830 0.59 19.66 8.92
CA LEU A 830 -0.77 19.88 9.40
C LEU A 830 -0.83 20.30 10.88
N SER A 831 0.23 20.07 11.66
CA SER A 831 0.24 20.36 13.09
C SER A 831 1.53 21.04 13.56
N PRO A 832 1.45 22.24 14.15
CA PRO A 832 2.61 22.96 14.71
C PRO A 832 3.04 22.45 16.10
N ALA A 833 2.40 21.40 16.63
CA ALA A 833 2.57 20.97 18.02
C ALA A 833 4.00 20.52 18.35
N SER A 834 4.69 19.89 17.40
CA SER A 834 6.08 19.44 17.56
C SER A 834 7.09 20.58 17.34
N SER A 835 6.91 21.37 16.27
CA SER A 835 7.76 22.50 15.93
C SER A 835 7.07 23.45 14.95
N VAL A 836 6.75 24.67 15.41
CA VAL A 836 6.18 25.73 14.56
C VAL A 836 7.09 26.05 13.37
N ALA A 837 8.41 26.01 13.56
CA ALA A 837 9.37 26.30 12.51
C ALA A 837 9.34 25.24 11.40
N VAL A 838 9.32 23.95 11.77
CA VAL A 838 9.21 22.84 10.81
C VAL A 838 7.88 22.89 10.06
N THR A 839 6.76 23.08 10.76
CA THR A 839 5.44 23.23 10.12
C THR A 839 5.43 24.37 9.14
N THR A 840 5.97 25.54 9.54
CA THR A 840 6.04 26.72 8.67
C THR A 840 6.89 26.43 7.44
N GLU A 841 8.02 25.74 7.60
CA GLU A 841 8.91 25.39 6.50
C GLU A 841 8.25 24.41 5.53
N MET A 842 7.71 23.29 6.01
CA MET A 842 7.00 22.30 5.20
C MET A 842 5.82 22.94 4.42
N GLN A 843 5.03 23.78 5.09
CA GLN A 843 3.91 24.48 4.45
C GLN A 843 4.37 25.45 3.35
N LYS A 844 5.49 26.15 3.54
CA LYS A 844 6.06 27.03 2.50
C LYS A 844 6.65 26.23 1.35
N GLU A 845 7.35 25.14 1.63
CA GLU A 845 7.89 24.24 0.62
C GLU A 845 6.77 23.70 -0.27
N VAL A 846 5.70 23.16 0.33
CA VAL A 846 4.53 22.65 -0.41
C VAL A 846 3.92 23.74 -1.29
N ALA A 847 3.61 24.91 -0.72
CA ALA A 847 2.96 25.99 -1.47
C ALA A 847 3.86 26.54 -2.58
N GLY A 848 5.17 26.70 -2.31
CA GLY A 848 6.16 27.14 -3.28
C GLY A 848 6.37 26.14 -4.42
N TYR A 849 6.46 24.85 -4.09
CA TYR A 849 6.59 23.78 -5.06
C TYR A 849 5.38 23.76 -6.00
N ILE A 850 4.16 23.75 -5.43
CA ILE A 850 2.93 23.75 -6.21
C ILE A 850 2.79 25.01 -7.08
N ALA A 851 3.00 26.20 -6.50
CA ALA A 851 2.89 27.47 -7.22
C ALA A 851 3.93 27.63 -8.35
N SER A 852 5.11 27.02 -8.19
CA SER A 852 6.14 27.03 -9.24
C SER A 852 5.86 26.07 -10.40
N GLY A 853 4.84 25.21 -10.30
CA GLY A 853 4.62 24.14 -11.28
C GLY A 853 5.72 23.07 -11.23
N GLY A 854 6.35 22.89 -10.07
CA GLY A 854 7.34 21.85 -9.81
C GLY A 854 8.76 22.22 -10.19
N THR A 855 9.02 23.50 -10.49
CA THR A 855 10.36 23.94 -10.90
C THR A 855 11.23 24.44 -9.75
N ALA A 856 10.70 24.51 -8.52
CA ALA A 856 11.46 24.94 -7.35
C ALA A 856 11.02 24.29 -6.04
N ILE A 857 11.94 23.65 -5.32
CA ILE A 857 11.82 23.29 -3.90
C ILE A 857 12.55 24.38 -3.11
N GLN A 858 11.80 25.26 -2.46
CA GLN A 858 12.33 26.43 -1.77
C GLN A 858 12.56 26.13 -0.29
N ILE A 859 13.82 26.11 0.13
CA ILE A 859 14.21 26.02 1.53
C ILE A 859 14.34 27.45 2.08
N SER A 860 13.44 27.84 2.98
CA SER A 860 13.39 29.16 3.61
C SER A 860 14.04 29.19 5.00
N ASP A 861 14.14 28.04 5.67
CA ASP A 861 14.83 27.87 6.95
C ASP A 861 15.69 26.60 6.94
N GLU A 862 16.96 26.75 6.54
CA GLU A 862 17.93 25.64 6.53
C GLU A 862 18.25 25.10 7.93
N THR A 863 17.87 25.78 9.02
CA THR A 863 18.18 25.35 10.39
C THR A 863 17.34 24.17 10.87
N VAL A 864 16.18 23.93 10.25
CA VAL A 864 15.31 22.79 10.54
C VAL A 864 15.54 21.60 9.59
N VAL A 865 16.40 21.77 8.58
CA VAL A 865 16.75 20.74 7.60
C VAL A 865 18.00 19.99 8.06
N ALA A 866 17.97 18.66 7.97
CA ALA A 866 19.11 17.79 8.22
C ALA A 866 20.11 17.87 7.04
N ASN A 867 21.40 18.00 7.35
CA ASN A 867 22.49 18.17 6.38
C ASN A 867 23.35 16.93 6.21
#